data_AF-A0AAU4A709-F1
#
_entry.id   AF-A0AAU4A709-F1
#
_cell.length_a   1.000
_cell.length_b   1.000
_cell.length_c   1.000
_cell.angle_alpha   90.00
_cell.angle_beta   90.00
_cell.angle_gamma   90.00
#
_symmetry.space_group_name_H-M   'P 1'
#
loop_
_entity.id
_entity.type
_entity.pdbx_description
1 polymer ?
#
loop_
_entity_poly.entity_id
_entity_poly.type
_entity_poly.pdbx_seq_one_letter_code
_entity_poly.pdbx_strand_id
1 'polypeptide(L)'
;MNEGEPGSGEGVHQEAEASENARVTQVAGDYEEHHHKYVREWQYLKAVGIDADEIALVESEYVHAAPASGQEGPVARATRLLKRPAGQHSVVVLTGEAGSGRRTTALRVLRDVGVKGDNIRSLLLDWDRPRTEQIPSTPDHGFILDLSGYSILPADFYQGLSSYQKDSAARGTYLVILTTAEAWRPGTRASVPRVDQVQPSAIEVARAHLRYVKSDRLEWLGDGTDLAGLLGPTTQPSDAVRLARIVAEGEPGGEQNAKGEFENWQDHLTDWFNLHEGVEHLRDRALLIATALLEGLPAGVVMAAADKLFNLVEGILPPGGPLAGPDLQVRLDNVGARRVGGDGLSLSKDRHGLHEAVLSHVWSQRPPLREVLLRWASDITAQGGVAGKYRERVAEAITRLAAGPGGQAVLGIVKEWTAMDSAAHRRLAVGVLENTATHPGIGVAVRKYLYDTAKQKNIAEAQAMTVAEVCAGSLGHAFPRVALTRLRLLASRADRSGTDAVAQAIRTLAQDPGLRDLVISEIVGWAEDDDDQIRQAGATAFLALTSLAGEHPIALSLVGEPGAMDLAIEDSLFVRGWRAAWRQASERAVESLAAWLDSSAVPESQCIDIAEAVLKGTLGAPGVSNLLVGKEGVTTSAGIRRRLVLLERLLPSALPEPAPAAAGGGPATPASGVADAATV
;
A
#
# COMPACT_ATOMS: atom_id res chain seq x y z
N MET A 1 -27.96 -37.00 61.50
CA MET A 1 -28.77 -38.23 61.40
C MET A 1 -29.81 -38.01 60.33
N ASN A 2 -29.91 -38.99 59.44
CA ASN A 2 -30.81 -39.18 58.31
C ASN A 2 -30.59 -38.36 57.04
N GLU A 3 -29.90 -39.04 56.13
CA GLU A 3 -30.07 -39.06 54.68
C GLU A 3 -31.53 -39.29 54.25
N GLY A 4 -31.90 -38.71 53.10
CA GLY A 4 -33.12 -39.00 52.36
C GLY A 4 -32.96 -38.52 50.90
N GLU A 5 -33.16 -39.44 49.97
CA GLU A 5 -32.85 -39.47 48.53
C GLU A 5 -33.34 -38.30 47.64
N PRO A 6 -32.75 -38.13 46.44
CA PRO A 6 -33.03 -37.04 45.49
C PRO A 6 -34.32 -37.28 44.68
N GLY A 7 -35.15 -36.24 44.61
CA GLY A 7 -36.32 -36.18 43.75
C GLY A 7 -35.97 -36.06 42.26
N SER A 8 -36.64 -36.91 41.48
CA SER A 8 -36.88 -36.88 40.03
C SER A 8 -36.57 -35.57 39.30
N GLY A 9 -35.77 -35.69 38.23
CA GLY A 9 -35.37 -34.58 37.36
C GLY A 9 -36.54 -33.81 36.75
N GLU A 10 -36.50 -32.49 36.94
CA GLU A 10 -37.18 -31.53 36.07
C GLU A 10 -36.54 -31.62 34.68
N GLY A 11 -37.30 -32.14 33.72
CA GLY A 11 -36.93 -32.07 32.31
C GLY A 11 -36.84 -30.60 31.88
N VAL A 12 -35.67 -30.19 31.39
CA VAL A 12 -35.45 -28.87 30.81
C VAL A 12 -36.36 -28.71 29.59
N HIS A 13 -37.37 -27.85 29.71
CA HIS A 13 -38.25 -27.50 28.60
C HIS A 13 -37.59 -26.34 27.82
N GLN A 14 -37.18 -26.58 26.57
CA GLN A 14 -36.73 -25.54 25.64
C GLN A 14 -37.79 -25.36 24.55
N GLU A 15 -38.32 -24.14 24.42
CA GLU A 15 -39.16 -23.72 23.29
C GLU A 15 -38.35 -22.81 22.36
N ALA A 16 -38.49 -23.01 21.05
CA ALA A 16 -37.92 -22.16 20.01
C ALA A 16 -38.95 -21.96 18.89
N GLU A 17 -39.26 -20.71 18.56
CA GLU A 17 -40.04 -20.36 17.37
C GLU A 17 -39.11 -19.99 16.21
N ALA A 18 -39.38 -20.54 15.03
CA ALA A 18 -38.61 -20.34 13.81
C ALA A 18 -39.56 -20.00 12.64
N SER A 19 -39.26 -18.93 11.88
CA SER A 19 -40.02 -18.57 10.68
C SER A 19 -39.32 -19.02 9.40
N GLU A 20 -40.12 -19.65 8.53
CA GLU A 20 -40.01 -19.97 7.09
C GLU A 20 -38.70 -20.52 6.48
N ASN A 21 -37.51 -20.34 7.06
CA ASN A 21 -36.25 -20.97 6.57
C ASN A 21 -35.18 -21.22 7.67
N ALA A 22 -35.52 -21.10 8.96
CA ALA A 22 -34.55 -21.38 10.03
C ALA A 22 -34.50 -22.88 10.39
N ARG A 23 -33.28 -23.43 10.47
CA ARG A 23 -33.00 -24.80 10.95
C ARG A 23 -32.52 -24.74 12.39
N VAL A 24 -33.39 -25.08 13.33
CA VAL A 24 -33.02 -25.21 14.75
C VAL A 24 -32.27 -26.52 14.95
N THR A 25 -31.02 -26.46 15.40
CA THR A 25 -30.23 -27.64 15.77
C THR A 25 -29.95 -27.56 17.26
N GLN A 26 -30.62 -28.40 18.05
CA GLN A 26 -30.38 -28.52 19.48
C GLN A 26 -29.18 -29.45 19.69
N VAL A 27 -28.11 -28.95 20.30
CA VAL A 27 -26.92 -29.76 20.63
C VAL A 27 -26.82 -29.80 22.15
N ALA A 28 -26.85 -31.01 22.72
CA ALA A 28 -26.66 -31.23 24.15
C ALA A 28 -25.17 -31.52 24.41
N GLY A 29 -24.49 -30.65 25.15
CA GLY A 29 -23.10 -30.81 25.58
C GLY A 29 -22.41 -29.46 25.80
N ASP A 30 -21.52 -29.40 26.79
CA ASP A 30 -20.68 -28.22 27.06
C ASP A 30 -19.83 -27.89 25.83
N TYR A 31 -20.21 -26.82 25.12
CA TYR A 31 -19.48 -26.34 23.97
C TYR A 31 -18.51 -25.24 24.45
N GLU A 32 -17.21 -25.55 24.50
CA GLU A 32 -16.19 -24.51 24.50
C GLU A 32 -16.13 -23.92 23.07
N GLU A 33 -16.61 -22.70 22.89
CA GLU A 33 -16.32 -21.90 21.69
C GLU A 33 -14.81 -21.67 21.61
N HIS A 34 -14.11 -22.55 20.91
CA HIS A 34 -12.74 -22.28 20.49
C HIS A 34 -12.77 -21.22 19.38
N HIS A 35 -12.75 -19.95 19.76
CA HIS A 35 -12.37 -18.86 18.86
C HIS A 35 -10.87 -18.99 18.53
N HIS A 36 -10.54 -19.89 17.60
CA HIS A 36 -9.23 -19.89 16.96
C HIS A 36 -9.14 -18.67 16.03
N LYS A 37 -8.82 -17.51 16.60
CA LYS A 37 -8.45 -16.32 15.83
C LYS A 37 -7.02 -16.56 15.33
N TYR A 38 -6.89 -17.33 14.24
CA TYR A 38 -5.62 -17.43 13.51
C TYR A 38 -5.28 -16.03 12.99
N VAL A 39 -4.37 -15.38 13.69
CA VAL A 39 -3.87 -14.06 13.35
C VAL A 39 -2.96 -14.22 12.15
N ARG A 40 -3.49 -13.83 11.01
CA ARG A 40 -2.86 -13.94 9.71
C ARG A 40 -2.03 -12.66 9.53
N GLU A 41 -0.72 -12.73 9.25
CA GLU A 41 0.19 -11.55 9.25
C GLU A 41 -0.24 -10.37 8.32
N TRP A 42 -0.68 -10.67 7.09
CA TRP A 42 -1.45 -9.82 6.16
C TRP A 42 -2.66 -9.06 6.73
N GLN A 43 -3.22 -9.40 7.90
CA GLN A 43 -4.42 -8.72 8.46
C GLN A 43 -4.10 -7.37 9.11
N TYR A 44 -2.86 -7.17 9.54
CA TYR A 44 -2.44 -5.93 10.19
C TYR A 44 -1.79 -4.96 9.21
N LEU A 45 -1.71 -3.69 9.64
CA LEU A 45 -0.86 -2.71 9.00
C LEU A 45 0.60 -3.18 9.02
N LYS A 46 1.27 -2.99 7.89
CA LYS A 46 2.70 -3.24 7.77
C LYS A 46 3.47 -2.35 8.75
N ALA A 47 4.28 -2.99 9.59
CA ALA A 47 5.07 -2.37 10.64
C ALA A 47 6.54 -2.29 10.21
N VAL A 48 7.03 -1.08 9.91
CA VAL A 48 8.39 -0.84 9.41
C VAL A 48 9.31 -0.54 10.59
N GLY A 49 10.51 -1.11 10.59
CA GLY A 49 11.56 -0.77 11.58
C GLY A 49 11.94 0.70 11.51
N ILE A 50 12.38 1.25 12.63
CA ILE A 50 13.00 2.58 12.68
C ILE A 50 14.48 2.42 12.34
N ASP A 51 15.03 3.39 11.61
CA ASP A 51 16.46 3.40 11.29
C ASP A 51 17.29 3.47 12.59
N ALA A 52 18.39 2.70 12.64
CA ALA A 52 19.23 2.62 13.83
C ALA A 52 19.88 3.97 14.18
N ASP A 53 20.24 4.77 13.16
CA ASP A 53 20.78 6.11 13.36
C ASP A 53 19.69 7.08 13.86
N GLU A 54 18.43 6.92 13.40
CA GLU A 54 17.30 7.70 13.94
C GLU A 54 17.10 7.40 15.44
N ILE A 55 17.19 6.13 15.86
CA ILE A 55 17.12 5.75 17.28
C ILE A 55 18.31 6.30 18.07
N ALA A 56 19.54 6.11 17.58
CA ALA A 56 20.76 6.54 18.27
C ALA A 56 20.81 8.06 18.47
N LEU A 57 20.35 8.81 17.47
CA LEU A 57 20.25 10.26 17.53
C LEU A 57 19.21 10.71 18.57
N VAL A 58 18.05 10.05 18.65
CA VAL A 58 17.02 10.35 19.68
C VAL A 58 17.51 10.01 21.09
N GLU A 59 18.41 9.05 21.24
CA GLU A 59 18.97 8.68 22.54
C GLU A 59 20.02 9.69 23.02
N SER A 60 20.92 10.10 22.12
CA SER A 60 22.08 10.92 22.45
C SER A 60 21.82 12.42 22.34
N GLU A 61 20.96 12.85 21.41
CA GLU A 61 20.86 14.25 20.96
C GLU A 61 19.42 14.80 20.95
N TYR A 62 18.51 14.22 21.72
CA TYR A 62 17.15 14.75 21.86
C TYR A 62 17.14 16.13 22.54
N VAL A 63 16.63 17.13 21.84
CA VAL A 63 16.46 18.49 22.37
C VAL A 63 15.11 18.64 23.04
N HIS A 64 15.12 18.83 24.35
CA HIS A 64 13.90 19.13 25.10
C HIS A 64 13.39 20.53 24.78
N ALA A 65 12.09 20.65 24.52
CA ALA A 65 11.43 21.95 24.52
C ALA A 65 11.48 22.54 25.94
N ALA A 66 11.79 23.83 26.05
CA ALA A 66 11.71 24.53 27.32
C ALA A 66 10.25 24.50 27.80
N PRO A 67 9.95 23.90 28.96
CA PRO A 67 8.58 23.91 29.46
C PRO A 67 8.15 25.34 29.79
N ALA A 68 6.86 25.65 29.61
CA ALA A 68 6.28 26.80 30.29
C ALA A 68 6.54 26.66 31.80
N SER A 69 6.90 27.75 32.48
CA SER A 69 7.38 27.72 33.86
C SER A 69 6.52 26.82 34.77
N GLY A 70 7.16 25.81 35.37
CA GLY A 70 6.51 24.85 36.28
C GLY A 70 5.72 23.71 35.62
N GLN A 71 5.70 23.60 34.29
CA GLN A 71 5.10 22.45 33.60
C GLN A 71 6.10 21.34 33.32
N GLU A 72 5.61 20.10 33.38
CA GLU A 72 6.37 18.93 32.94
C GLU A 72 6.41 18.87 31.40
N GLY A 73 7.58 18.58 30.85
CA GLY A 73 7.77 18.45 29.41
C GLY A 73 6.94 17.31 28.77
N PRO A 74 6.70 17.36 27.45
CA PRO A 74 5.83 16.43 26.75
C PRO A 74 6.27 14.96 26.88
N VAL A 75 7.59 14.70 26.80
CA VAL A 75 8.16 13.35 26.97
C VAL A 75 7.86 12.79 28.35
N ALA A 76 8.25 13.49 29.42
CA ALA A 76 8.04 13.02 30.79
C ALA A 76 6.55 12.80 31.09
N ARG A 77 5.69 13.71 30.63
CA ARG A 77 4.24 13.58 30.77
C ARG A 77 3.70 12.35 30.06
N ALA A 78 4.07 12.13 28.79
CA ALA A 78 3.62 10.98 28.02
C ALA A 78 4.13 9.65 28.59
N THR A 79 5.41 9.59 28.96
CA THR A 79 6.03 8.41 29.61
C THR A 79 5.32 8.07 30.92
N ARG A 80 5.02 9.06 31.76
CA ARG A 80 4.28 8.83 33.01
C ARG A 80 2.87 8.30 32.75
N LEU A 81 2.19 8.80 31.71
CA LEU A 81 0.84 8.35 31.35
C LEU A 81 0.85 6.89 30.89
N LEU A 82 1.89 6.47 30.16
CA LEU A 82 2.08 5.07 29.72
C LEU A 82 2.54 4.12 30.86
N LYS A 83 3.31 4.62 31.84
CA LYS A 83 3.82 3.80 32.96
C LYS A 83 2.89 3.74 34.19
N ARG A 84 1.72 4.38 34.17
CA ARG A 84 0.88 4.52 35.38
C ARG A 84 0.44 3.15 35.92
N PRO A 85 0.79 2.77 37.18
CA PRO A 85 0.49 1.44 37.73
C PRO A 85 -1.01 1.12 37.87
N ALA A 86 -1.85 2.15 37.94
CA ALA A 86 -3.29 2.03 38.15
C ALA A 86 -4.12 2.36 36.89
N GLY A 87 -3.50 2.64 35.74
CA GLY A 87 -4.18 3.07 34.52
C GLY A 87 -3.75 2.24 33.31
N GLN A 88 -4.71 1.55 32.69
CA GLN A 88 -4.60 0.69 31.50
C GLN A 88 -4.17 1.42 30.21
N HIS A 89 -3.31 2.44 30.28
CA HIS A 89 -2.97 3.25 29.12
C HIS A 89 -1.72 2.69 28.42
N SER A 90 -1.94 1.72 27.55
CA SER A 90 -0.98 1.26 26.53
C SER A 90 -0.95 2.18 25.30
N VAL A 91 -1.79 3.23 25.27
CA VAL A 91 -1.96 4.14 24.13
C VAL A 91 -1.87 5.59 24.60
N VAL A 92 -1.10 6.42 23.88
CA VAL A 92 -1.03 7.88 24.06
C VAL A 92 -1.12 8.60 22.72
N VAL A 93 -1.68 9.81 22.72
CA VAL A 93 -1.80 10.65 21.52
C VAL A 93 -0.92 11.89 21.66
N LEU A 94 -0.06 12.13 20.68
CA LEU A 94 0.76 13.34 20.55
C LEU A 94 0.16 14.27 19.49
N THR A 95 -0.29 15.44 19.94
CA THR A 95 -0.91 16.47 19.09
C THR A 95 0.04 17.62 18.81
N GLY A 96 0.01 18.18 17.60
CA GLY A 96 0.89 19.28 17.21
C GLY A 96 0.89 19.49 15.70
N GLU A 97 1.51 20.57 15.23
CA GLU A 97 1.63 20.85 13.79
C GLU A 97 2.57 19.86 13.09
N ALA A 98 2.50 19.79 11.76
CA ALA A 98 3.51 19.11 10.96
C ALA A 98 4.89 19.75 11.20
N GLY A 99 5.96 18.95 11.23
CA GLY A 99 7.33 19.44 11.46
C GLY A 99 7.68 19.75 12.92
N SER A 100 6.73 19.75 13.86
CA SER A 100 6.95 20.12 15.28
C SER A 100 7.81 19.16 16.12
N GLY A 101 8.30 18.04 15.56
CA GLY A 101 9.07 17.03 16.30
C GLY A 101 8.25 15.94 17.02
N ARG A 102 6.96 15.78 16.66
CA ARG A 102 6.08 14.74 17.22
C ARG A 102 6.63 13.32 17.08
N ARG A 103 7.14 12.96 15.90
CA ARG A 103 7.73 11.63 15.64
C ARG A 103 8.95 11.39 16.53
N THR A 104 9.88 12.34 16.56
CA THR A 104 11.07 12.30 17.41
C THR A 104 10.70 12.15 18.90
N THR A 105 9.66 12.88 19.33
CA THR A 105 9.12 12.77 20.70
C THR A 105 8.48 11.40 20.95
N ALA A 106 7.76 10.83 19.99
CA ALA A 106 7.20 9.48 20.11
C ALA A 106 8.28 8.41 20.29
N LEU A 107 9.35 8.50 19.51
CA LEU A 107 10.51 7.62 19.64
C LEU A 107 11.13 7.75 21.03
N ARG A 108 11.37 8.98 21.49
CA ARG A 108 11.91 9.25 22.82
C ARG A 108 11.02 8.68 23.93
N VAL A 109 9.71 8.90 23.84
CA VAL A 109 8.72 8.37 24.78
C VAL A 109 8.80 6.84 24.83
N LEU A 110 8.77 6.15 23.68
CA LEU A 110 8.83 4.68 23.62
C LEU A 110 10.14 4.14 24.23
N ARG A 111 11.27 4.80 23.99
CA ARG A 111 12.55 4.43 24.64
C ARG A 111 12.50 4.64 26.15
N ASP A 112 11.98 5.77 26.62
CA ASP A 112 11.85 6.07 28.05
C ASP A 112 10.83 5.12 28.73
N VAL A 113 9.85 4.56 28.02
CA VAL A 113 8.97 3.52 28.59
C VAL A 113 9.66 2.18 28.77
N GLY A 114 10.75 1.93 28.03
CA GLY A 114 11.55 0.70 28.08
C GLY A 114 11.47 -0.17 26.83
N VAL A 115 10.79 0.25 25.76
CA VAL A 115 10.75 -0.48 24.49
C VAL A 115 12.12 -0.41 23.83
N LYS A 116 12.72 -1.56 23.48
CA LYS A 116 14.00 -1.63 22.74
C LYS A 116 13.89 -0.97 21.37
N GLY A 117 14.96 -0.30 20.91
CA GLY A 117 15.00 0.37 19.60
C GLY A 117 14.51 -0.53 18.45
N ASP A 118 15.03 -1.76 18.39
CA ASP A 118 14.67 -2.77 17.37
C ASP A 118 13.20 -3.25 17.41
N ASN A 119 12.53 -3.00 18.54
CA ASN A 119 11.12 -3.33 18.75
C ASN A 119 10.18 -2.14 18.48
N ILE A 120 10.72 -0.97 18.14
CA ILE A 120 9.90 0.19 17.74
C ILE A 120 9.59 0.07 16.25
N ARG A 121 8.32 0.24 15.90
CA ARG A 121 7.82 0.13 14.52
C ARG A 121 6.93 1.31 14.13
N SER A 122 7.11 1.82 12.92
CA SER A 122 6.19 2.80 12.30
C SER A 122 5.16 2.06 11.45
N LEU A 123 3.87 2.35 11.65
CA LEU A 123 2.81 1.71 10.90
C LEU A 123 2.56 2.44 9.57
N LEU A 124 2.57 1.69 8.47
CA LEU A 124 2.13 2.21 7.17
C LEU A 124 0.60 2.18 7.09
N LEU A 125 0.01 3.29 6.69
CA LEU A 125 -1.45 3.47 6.61
C LEU A 125 -2.03 2.81 5.35
N ASP A 126 -1.84 1.50 5.21
CA ASP A 126 -2.42 0.68 4.13
C ASP A 126 -3.91 0.36 4.40
N TRP A 127 -4.69 1.43 4.50
CA TRP A 127 -6.14 1.40 4.61
C TRP A 127 -6.73 2.64 3.92
N ASP A 128 -7.98 2.56 3.46
CA ASP A 128 -8.69 3.76 2.97
C ASP A 128 -9.35 4.55 4.11
N ARG A 129 -9.67 3.88 5.21
CA ARG A 129 -10.20 4.49 6.43
C ARG A 129 -9.50 3.87 7.65
N PRO A 130 -9.19 4.65 8.70
CA PRO A 130 -8.60 4.11 9.92
C PRO A 130 -9.46 3.01 10.54
N ARG A 131 -8.83 1.89 10.90
CA ARG A 131 -9.48 0.73 11.53
C ARG A 131 -8.62 0.19 12.66
N THR A 132 -9.17 0.10 13.86
CA THR A 132 -8.38 -0.28 15.02
C THR A 132 -8.03 -1.77 15.02
N GLU A 133 -8.86 -2.63 14.43
CA GLU A 133 -8.58 -4.07 14.33
C GLU A 133 -7.34 -4.41 13.48
N GLN A 134 -6.87 -3.47 12.65
CA GLN A 134 -5.68 -3.63 11.80
C GLN A 134 -4.39 -3.15 12.50
N ILE A 135 -4.48 -2.64 13.72
CA ILE A 135 -3.28 -2.24 14.48
C ILE A 135 -2.70 -3.48 15.17
N PRO A 136 -1.42 -3.81 14.94
CA PRO A 136 -0.78 -4.96 15.58
C PRO A 136 -0.57 -4.73 17.07
N SER A 137 -0.67 -5.80 17.86
CA SER A 137 -0.43 -5.82 19.30
C SER A 137 0.63 -6.87 19.70
N THR A 138 1.77 -6.82 18.99
CA THR A 138 2.90 -7.73 19.25
C THR A 138 3.50 -7.46 20.63
N PRO A 139 3.72 -8.49 21.47
CA PRO A 139 4.32 -8.31 22.80
C PRO A 139 5.67 -7.58 22.76
N ASP A 140 5.96 -6.78 23.77
CA ASP A 140 7.21 -6.02 23.94
C ASP A 140 7.56 -5.05 22.78
N HIS A 141 6.58 -4.69 21.95
CA HIS A 141 6.74 -3.74 20.85
C HIS A 141 6.13 -2.37 21.14
N GLY A 142 6.68 -1.35 20.48
CA GLY A 142 6.16 0.01 20.46
C GLY A 142 5.78 0.41 19.04
N PHE A 143 4.54 0.83 18.82
CA PHE A 143 4.04 1.22 17.51
C PHE A 143 3.83 2.74 17.43
N ILE A 144 4.23 3.33 16.30
CA ILE A 144 3.91 4.71 15.95
C ILE A 144 2.88 4.69 14.82
N LEU A 145 1.73 5.32 15.07
CA LEU A 145 0.66 5.49 14.09
C LEU A 145 0.50 6.97 13.76
N ASP A 146 0.94 7.40 12.57
CA ASP A 146 0.82 8.80 12.15
C ASP A 146 -0.49 9.04 11.38
N LEU A 147 -1.44 9.70 12.02
CA LEU A 147 -2.73 10.10 11.47
C LEU A 147 -2.79 11.58 11.09
N SER A 148 -1.64 12.29 11.02
CA SER A 148 -1.59 13.73 10.72
C SER A 148 -2.22 14.12 9.39
N GLY A 149 -2.32 13.18 8.44
CA GLY A 149 -2.97 13.39 7.14
C GLY A 149 -4.50 13.33 7.17
N TYR A 150 -5.12 12.99 8.30
CA TYR A 150 -6.57 12.91 8.45
C TYR A 150 -7.12 14.16 9.13
N SER A 151 -8.18 14.73 8.56
CA SER A 151 -8.91 15.85 9.17
C SER A 151 -9.98 15.38 10.16
N ILE A 152 -10.54 14.19 9.95
CA ILE A 152 -11.58 13.58 10.78
C ILE A 152 -11.30 12.08 10.87
N LEU A 153 -11.42 11.53 12.09
CA LEU A 153 -11.33 10.09 12.34
C LEU A 153 -12.72 9.50 12.59
N PRO A 154 -12.99 8.27 12.12
CA PRO A 154 -14.32 7.68 12.21
C PRO A 154 -14.64 7.22 13.64
N ALA A 155 -15.93 7.12 13.97
CA ALA A 155 -16.39 6.87 15.34
C ALA A 155 -16.03 5.47 15.86
N ASP A 156 -16.08 4.48 14.97
CA ASP A 156 -15.72 3.08 15.22
C ASP A 156 -14.23 2.92 15.54
N PHE A 157 -13.35 3.70 14.91
CA PHE A 157 -11.93 3.75 15.26
C PHE A 157 -11.74 4.11 16.74
N TYR A 158 -12.38 5.17 17.22
CA TYR A 158 -12.31 5.56 18.63
C TYR A 158 -12.85 4.47 19.56
N GLN A 159 -14.00 3.87 19.23
CA GLN A 159 -14.60 2.79 20.03
C GLN A 159 -13.65 1.59 20.13
N GLY A 160 -13.04 1.19 19.02
CA GLY A 160 -12.10 0.08 18.96
C GLY A 160 -10.84 0.28 19.80
N LEU A 161 -10.43 1.53 20.07
CA LEU A 161 -9.22 1.81 20.88
C LEU A 161 -9.36 1.31 22.33
N SER A 162 -10.58 1.24 22.86
CA SER A 162 -10.80 0.72 24.22
C SER A 162 -10.49 -0.77 24.31
N SER A 163 -10.86 -1.56 23.29
CA SER A 163 -10.51 -2.99 23.20
C SER A 163 -9.02 -3.16 22.96
N TYR A 164 -8.45 -2.38 22.04
CA TYR A 164 -7.01 -2.40 21.77
C TYR A 164 -6.17 -2.05 23.02
N GLN A 165 -6.60 -1.07 23.82
CA GLN A 165 -5.92 -0.70 25.07
C GLN A 165 -5.83 -1.87 26.04
N LYS A 166 -6.93 -2.60 26.22
CA LYS A 166 -6.99 -3.80 27.08
C LYS A 166 -6.03 -4.89 26.59
N ASP A 167 -6.11 -5.21 25.30
CA ASP A 167 -5.28 -6.26 24.71
C ASP A 167 -3.78 -5.90 24.76
N SER A 168 -3.45 -4.65 24.46
CA SER A 168 -2.06 -4.16 24.44
C SER A 168 -1.47 -4.06 25.83
N ALA A 169 -2.26 -3.65 26.83
CA ALA A 169 -1.82 -3.60 28.22
C ALA A 169 -1.47 -5.00 28.76
N ALA A 170 -2.27 -6.02 28.41
CA ALA A 170 -1.99 -7.41 28.80
C ALA A 170 -0.70 -7.97 28.17
N ARG A 171 -0.26 -7.41 27.04
CA ARG A 171 0.89 -7.88 26.25
C ARG A 171 2.15 -7.02 26.40
N GLY A 172 2.10 -5.95 27.20
CA GLY A 172 3.21 -5.01 27.32
C GLY A 172 3.48 -4.21 26.04
N THR A 173 2.48 -4.06 25.17
CA THR A 173 2.60 -3.33 23.91
C THR A 173 2.21 -1.86 24.10
N TYR A 174 2.95 -0.96 23.45
CA TYR A 174 2.68 0.48 23.47
C TYR A 174 2.32 1.02 22.09
N LEU A 175 1.40 1.97 22.03
CA LEU A 175 1.01 2.70 20.82
C LEU A 175 1.08 4.21 21.05
N VAL A 176 1.81 4.90 20.18
CA VAL A 176 1.82 6.36 20.12
C VAL A 176 1.14 6.82 18.83
N ILE A 177 0.03 7.55 18.96
CA ILE A 177 -0.72 8.10 17.82
C ILE A 177 -0.30 9.56 17.60
N LEU A 178 0.12 9.90 16.38
CA LEU A 178 0.44 11.28 16.00
C LEU A 178 -0.73 11.86 15.21
N THR A 179 -1.19 13.07 15.56
CA THR A 179 -2.33 13.71 14.86
C THR A 179 -2.33 15.23 15.09
N THR A 180 -3.14 16.00 14.36
CA THR A 180 -3.35 17.42 14.67
C THR A 180 -4.33 17.58 15.82
N ALA A 181 -4.30 18.76 16.45
CA ALA A 181 -5.25 19.12 17.50
C ALA A 181 -6.70 19.18 16.99
N GLU A 182 -6.94 19.55 15.72
CA GLU A 182 -8.29 19.60 15.18
C GLU A 182 -8.86 18.22 14.87
N ALA A 183 -8.02 17.29 14.40
CA ALA A 183 -8.43 15.96 13.98
C ALA A 183 -8.79 15.02 15.16
N TRP A 184 -8.14 15.20 16.32
CA TRP A 184 -8.37 14.37 17.50
C TRP A 184 -9.58 14.82 18.32
N ARG A 185 -10.74 14.19 18.09
CA ARG A 185 -12.01 14.50 18.76
C ARG A 185 -12.74 13.24 19.24
N PRO A 186 -12.20 12.52 20.24
CA PRO A 186 -12.80 11.28 20.71
C PRO A 186 -14.16 11.49 21.40
N GLY A 187 -14.41 12.66 21.98
CA GLY A 187 -15.60 12.89 22.82
C GLY A 187 -15.64 11.91 23.98
N THR A 188 -16.76 11.24 24.20
CA THR A 188 -16.92 10.17 25.20
C THR A 188 -16.57 8.78 24.66
N ARG A 189 -16.17 8.66 23.39
CA ARG A 189 -16.00 7.35 22.70
C ARG A 189 -14.70 6.64 23.04
N ALA A 190 -13.68 7.39 23.48
CA ALA A 190 -12.39 6.82 23.86
C ALA A 190 -11.75 7.64 24.99
N SER A 191 -11.21 6.95 26.00
CA SER A 191 -10.46 7.56 27.10
C SER A 191 -8.95 7.39 26.88
N VAL A 192 -8.41 8.07 25.86
CA VAL A 192 -6.99 8.03 25.52
C VAL A 192 -6.31 9.34 25.94
N PRO A 193 -5.21 9.29 26.70
CA PRO A 193 -4.48 10.48 27.08
C PRO A 193 -3.92 11.22 25.87
N ARG A 194 -4.11 12.54 25.84
CA ARG A 194 -3.54 13.47 24.85
C ARG A 194 -2.45 14.32 25.49
N VAL A 195 -1.34 14.50 24.79
CA VAL A 195 -0.24 15.40 25.14
C VAL A 195 0.05 16.30 23.93
N ASP A 196 0.02 17.61 24.15
CA ASP A 196 0.38 18.57 23.12
C ASP A 196 1.91 18.69 23.03
N GLN A 197 2.43 18.55 21.82
CA GLN A 197 3.84 18.70 21.48
C GLN A 197 4.21 20.18 21.54
N VAL A 198 5.27 20.48 22.28
CA VAL A 198 5.90 21.79 22.28
C VAL A 198 7.13 21.74 21.38
N GLN A 199 7.27 22.74 20.52
CA GLN A 199 8.38 22.86 19.61
C GLN A 199 9.68 23.20 20.37
N PRO A 200 10.77 22.42 20.19
CA PRO A 200 12.08 22.76 20.74
C PRO A 200 12.74 23.91 19.96
N SER A 201 13.80 24.48 20.54
CA SER A 201 14.61 25.51 19.88
C SER A 201 15.22 24.98 18.58
N ALA A 202 14.93 25.63 17.46
CA ALA A 202 15.42 25.24 16.14
C ALA A 202 16.96 25.23 16.07
N ILE A 203 17.62 26.27 16.61
CA ILE A 203 19.08 26.35 16.61
C ILE A 203 19.72 25.21 17.42
N GLU A 204 19.12 24.86 18.56
CA GLU A 204 19.62 23.75 19.39
C GLU A 204 19.39 22.40 18.71
N VAL A 205 18.27 22.22 17.99
CA VAL A 205 18.04 21.02 17.17
C VAL A 205 19.10 20.90 16.07
N ALA A 206 19.40 21.98 15.34
CA ALA A 206 20.42 21.95 14.29
C ALA A 206 21.80 21.63 14.85
N ARG A 207 22.19 22.24 15.98
CA ARG A 207 23.45 21.98 16.67
C ARG A 207 23.54 20.54 17.19
N ALA A 208 22.45 20.00 17.75
CA ALA A 208 22.40 18.62 18.22
C ALA A 208 22.58 17.62 17.07
N HIS A 209 21.91 17.85 15.94
CA HIS A 209 22.14 17.06 14.72
C HIS A 209 23.58 17.16 14.21
N LEU A 210 24.18 18.35 14.17
CA LEU A 210 25.58 18.51 13.78
C LEU A 210 26.55 17.84 14.75
N ARG A 211 26.29 17.84 16.07
CA ARG A 211 27.11 17.11 17.04
C ARG A 211 27.18 15.62 16.74
N TYR A 212 26.07 15.03 16.27
CA TYR A 212 26.02 13.63 15.86
C TYR A 212 26.68 13.38 14.51
N VAL A 213 26.33 14.16 13.49
CA VAL A 213 26.72 13.87 12.09
C VAL A 213 28.10 14.41 11.75
N LYS A 214 28.44 15.63 12.20
CA LYS A 214 29.66 16.34 11.79
C LYS A 214 30.01 17.49 12.73
N SER A 215 30.64 17.16 13.87
CA SER A 215 30.89 18.10 14.97
C SER A 215 31.84 19.25 14.62
N ASP A 216 32.74 19.06 13.66
CA ASP A 216 33.66 20.10 13.16
C ASP A 216 32.92 21.26 12.45
N ARG A 217 31.65 21.07 12.07
CA ARG A 217 30.82 22.10 11.44
C ARG A 217 30.00 22.94 12.41
N LEU A 218 30.11 22.72 13.72
CA LEU A 218 29.33 23.48 14.71
C LEU A 218 29.62 24.98 14.67
N GLU A 219 30.85 25.37 14.33
CA GLU A 219 31.25 26.78 14.22
C GLU A 219 30.45 27.54 13.16
N TRP A 220 29.95 26.86 12.12
CA TRP A 220 29.11 27.46 11.09
C TRP A 220 27.72 27.89 11.61
N LEU A 221 27.29 27.29 12.73
CA LEU A 221 26.08 27.67 13.46
C LEU A 221 26.42 28.38 14.78
N GLY A 222 27.60 28.99 14.87
CA GLY A 222 28.00 29.86 15.97
C GLY A 222 27.07 31.07 16.09
N ASP A 223 26.96 31.62 17.30
CA ASP A 223 26.11 32.79 17.55
C ASP A 223 26.56 33.97 16.66
N GLY A 224 25.61 34.62 16.00
CA GLY A 224 25.86 35.77 15.12
C GLY A 224 26.29 35.44 13.69
N THR A 225 26.39 34.15 13.32
CA THR A 225 26.61 33.74 11.93
C THR A 225 25.35 33.89 11.07
N ASP A 226 25.53 34.12 9.77
CA ASP A 226 24.44 34.19 8.79
C ASP A 226 23.54 32.94 8.82
N LEU A 227 24.15 31.75 8.92
CA LEU A 227 23.43 30.47 8.95
C LEU A 227 22.63 30.29 10.25
N ALA A 228 23.17 30.69 11.41
CA ALA A 228 22.40 30.69 12.65
C ALA A 228 21.23 31.68 12.58
N GLY A 229 21.41 32.82 11.89
CA GLY A 229 20.36 33.81 11.65
C GLY A 229 19.15 33.30 10.86
N LEU A 230 19.29 32.20 10.11
CA LEU A 230 18.18 31.55 9.39
C LEU A 230 17.21 30.80 10.32
N LEU A 231 17.64 30.46 11.54
CA LEU A 231 16.87 29.69 12.51
C LEU A 231 16.25 30.61 13.57
N GLY A 232 15.07 31.15 13.26
CA GLY A 232 14.30 31.99 14.16
C GLY A 232 13.45 31.21 15.17
N PRO A 233 12.78 31.91 16.12
CA PRO A 233 11.92 31.29 17.12
C PRO A 233 10.72 30.50 16.56
N THR A 234 10.29 30.83 15.34
CA THR A 234 9.18 30.17 14.64
C THR A 234 9.64 29.09 13.68
N THR A 235 10.95 28.93 13.45
CA THR A 235 11.49 27.95 12.49
C THR A 235 11.24 26.53 12.98
N GLN A 236 10.68 25.67 12.13
CA GLN A 236 10.32 24.31 12.52
C GLN A 236 11.57 23.44 12.75
N PRO A 237 11.52 22.47 13.68
CA PRO A 237 12.60 21.51 13.88
C PRO A 237 13.00 20.79 12.59
N SER A 238 12.06 20.47 11.70
CA SER A 238 12.37 19.88 10.40
C SER A 238 13.26 20.75 9.52
N ASP A 239 13.09 22.07 9.56
CA ASP A 239 13.94 23.02 8.83
C ASP A 239 15.32 23.13 9.49
N ALA A 240 15.40 23.09 10.81
CA ALA A 240 16.67 23.03 11.53
C ALA A 240 17.49 21.78 11.16
N VAL A 241 16.84 20.61 11.10
CA VAL A 241 17.48 19.37 10.64
C VAL A 241 17.92 19.47 9.18
N ARG A 242 17.10 20.07 8.32
CA ARG A 242 17.45 20.32 6.92
C ARG A 242 18.71 21.19 6.82
N LEU A 243 18.79 22.29 7.57
CA LEU A 243 19.99 23.15 7.58
C LEU A 243 21.22 22.40 8.09
N ALA A 244 21.08 21.63 9.19
CA ALA A 244 22.18 20.85 9.73
C ALA A 244 22.74 19.84 8.70
N ARG A 245 21.86 19.18 7.94
CA ARG A 245 22.29 18.28 6.85
C ARG A 245 23.05 19.02 5.75
N ILE A 246 22.52 20.15 5.27
CA ILE A 246 23.17 20.99 4.25
C ILE A 246 24.57 21.42 4.72
N VAL A 247 24.69 21.85 5.98
CA VAL A 247 25.95 22.25 6.60
C VAL A 247 26.92 21.06 6.72
N ALA A 248 26.43 19.87 7.08
CA ALA A 248 27.26 18.68 7.20
C ALA A 248 27.82 18.22 5.84
N GLU A 249 27.01 18.27 4.80
CA GLU A 249 27.37 17.87 3.43
C GLU A 249 28.21 18.95 2.70
N GLY A 250 28.20 20.19 3.18
CA GLY A 250 28.94 21.31 2.60
C GLY A 250 30.47 21.16 2.63
N GLU A 251 31.10 21.59 1.54
CA GLU A 251 32.57 21.70 1.40
C GLU A 251 33.16 22.75 2.35
N PRO A 252 34.41 22.61 2.84
CA PRO A 252 35.04 23.63 3.67
C PRO A 252 35.03 25.03 3.01
N GLY A 253 34.63 26.06 3.76
CA GLY A 253 34.43 27.42 3.23
C GLY A 253 33.16 27.61 2.39
N GLY A 254 32.23 26.65 2.44
CA GLY A 254 30.99 26.63 1.66
C GLY A 254 29.77 27.26 2.33
N GLU A 255 29.95 28.10 3.36
CA GLU A 255 28.86 28.67 4.16
C GLU A 255 27.83 29.43 3.30
N GLN A 256 28.29 30.16 2.29
CA GLN A 256 27.42 30.89 1.37
C GLN A 256 26.62 29.95 0.46
N ASN A 257 27.20 28.83 0.04
CA ASN A 257 26.48 27.81 -0.73
C ASN A 257 25.45 27.09 0.15
N ALA A 258 25.80 26.79 1.40
CA ALA A 258 24.87 26.21 2.37
C ALA A 258 23.67 27.14 2.63
N LYS A 259 23.92 28.45 2.77
CA LYS A 259 22.87 29.47 2.88
C LYS A 259 22.00 29.49 1.63
N GLY A 260 22.63 29.58 0.45
CA GLY A 260 21.94 29.58 -0.84
C GLY A 260 21.05 28.35 -1.01
N GLU A 261 21.56 27.16 -0.73
CA GLU A 261 20.78 25.92 -0.77
C GLU A 261 19.62 25.94 0.23
N PHE A 262 19.86 26.40 1.46
CA PHE A 262 18.80 26.48 2.47
C PHE A 262 17.66 27.39 2.02
N GLU A 263 17.98 28.52 1.39
CA GLU A 263 17.03 29.50 0.85
C GLU A 263 16.53 29.11 -0.56
N ASN A 264 16.75 27.87 -1.00
CA ASN A 264 16.38 27.37 -2.33
C ASN A 264 16.86 28.28 -3.48
N TRP A 265 18.06 28.84 -3.32
CA TRP A 265 18.73 29.72 -4.28
C TRP A 265 17.86 30.90 -4.74
N GLN A 266 16.92 31.36 -3.91
CA GLN A 266 15.87 32.29 -4.32
C GLN A 266 16.44 33.61 -4.87
N ASP A 267 17.35 34.24 -4.14
CA ASP A 267 17.98 35.51 -4.54
C ASP A 267 18.83 35.32 -5.81
N HIS A 268 19.66 34.28 -5.81
CA HIS A 268 20.50 33.93 -6.96
C HIS A 268 19.68 33.75 -8.25
N LEU A 269 18.57 33.02 -8.18
CA LEU A 269 17.72 32.77 -9.33
C LEU A 269 16.94 34.02 -9.75
N THR A 270 16.48 34.83 -8.79
CA THR A 270 15.82 36.10 -9.09
C THR A 270 16.76 37.01 -9.86
N ASP A 271 17.99 37.17 -9.39
CA ASP A 271 19.02 37.97 -10.06
C ASP A 271 19.37 37.40 -11.43
N TRP A 272 19.59 36.08 -11.52
CA TRP A 272 19.94 35.43 -12.79
C TRP A 272 18.84 35.61 -13.84
N PHE A 273 17.57 35.39 -13.48
CA PHE A 273 16.46 35.58 -14.42
C PHE A 273 16.26 37.04 -14.81
N ASN A 274 16.47 38.00 -13.90
CA ASN A 274 16.41 39.42 -14.21
C ASN A 274 17.53 39.85 -15.18
N LEU A 275 18.76 39.36 -14.97
CA LEU A 275 19.89 39.65 -15.87
C LEU A 275 19.71 39.05 -17.26
N HIS A 276 19.00 37.93 -17.36
CA HIS A 276 18.79 37.20 -18.61
C HIS A 276 17.37 37.42 -19.16
N GLU A 277 16.79 38.61 -19.01
CA GLU A 277 15.50 38.96 -19.62
C GLU A 277 15.63 39.32 -21.09
N GLY A 278 14.55 39.13 -21.86
CA GLY A 278 14.56 39.36 -23.32
C GLY A 278 14.63 38.10 -24.16
N VAL A 279 14.49 38.28 -25.47
CA VAL A 279 14.38 37.21 -26.48
C VAL A 279 15.74 36.61 -26.83
N GLU A 280 16.80 37.39 -26.68
CA GLU A 280 18.20 37.03 -26.92
C GLU A 280 18.70 35.95 -25.94
N HIS A 281 18.17 35.91 -24.72
CA HIS A 281 18.53 34.95 -23.69
C HIS A 281 17.62 33.71 -23.64
N LEU A 282 16.64 33.62 -24.54
CA LEU A 282 15.64 32.55 -24.53
C LEU A 282 16.27 31.16 -24.70
N ARG A 283 17.35 31.04 -25.48
CA ARG A 283 18.10 29.77 -25.64
C ARG A 283 18.80 29.33 -24.36
N ASP A 284 19.32 30.26 -23.59
CA ASP A 284 20.03 29.96 -22.34
C ASP A 284 19.03 29.66 -21.22
N ARG A 285 17.90 30.36 -21.17
CA ARG A 285 16.76 30.00 -20.30
C ARG A 285 16.22 28.61 -20.59
N ALA A 286 16.02 28.26 -21.86
CA ALA A 286 15.58 26.93 -22.26
C ALA A 286 16.60 25.85 -21.87
N LEU A 287 17.90 26.13 -22.02
CA LEU A 287 18.97 25.23 -21.59
C LEU A 287 19.01 25.06 -20.06
N LEU A 288 18.87 26.14 -19.30
CA LEU A 288 18.82 26.10 -17.84
C LEU A 288 17.68 25.19 -17.36
N ILE A 289 16.46 25.39 -17.90
CA ILE A 289 15.28 24.58 -17.55
C ILE A 289 15.45 23.13 -17.98
N ALA A 290 15.98 22.87 -19.18
CA ALA A 290 16.24 21.52 -19.66
C ALA A 290 17.26 20.78 -18.82
N THR A 291 18.36 21.45 -18.46
CA THR A 291 19.40 20.88 -17.59
C THR A 291 18.83 20.60 -16.20
N ALA A 292 17.99 21.49 -15.68
CA ALA A 292 17.34 21.30 -14.38
C ALA A 292 16.38 20.09 -14.34
N LEU A 293 15.57 19.89 -15.38
CA LEU A 293 14.68 18.72 -15.46
C LEU A 293 15.45 17.41 -15.69
N LEU A 294 16.54 17.48 -16.44
CA LEU A 294 17.31 16.33 -16.91
C LEU A 294 18.68 16.22 -16.21
N GLU A 295 18.72 16.58 -14.93
CA GLU A 295 19.95 16.67 -14.14
C GLU A 295 20.81 15.40 -14.23
N GLY A 296 22.07 15.59 -14.62
CA GLY A 296 23.08 14.55 -14.79
C GLY A 296 22.94 13.72 -16.07
N LEU A 297 21.98 14.00 -16.96
CA LEU A 297 21.80 13.27 -18.22
C LEU A 297 22.77 13.71 -19.32
N PRO A 298 23.03 12.86 -20.33
CA PRO A 298 23.99 13.16 -21.40
C PRO A 298 23.68 14.46 -22.14
N ALA A 299 24.71 15.23 -22.50
CA ALA A 299 24.60 16.54 -23.11
C ALA A 299 23.72 16.53 -24.37
N GLY A 300 23.85 15.51 -25.23
CA GLY A 300 23.01 15.38 -26.43
C GLY A 300 21.50 15.31 -26.13
N VAL A 301 21.11 14.65 -25.04
CA VAL A 301 19.71 14.53 -24.61
C VAL A 301 19.20 15.86 -24.06
N VAL A 302 19.98 16.50 -23.19
CA VAL A 302 19.64 17.77 -22.56
C VAL A 302 19.53 18.88 -23.61
N MET A 303 20.48 18.96 -24.53
CA MET A 303 20.50 19.97 -25.59
C MET A 303 19.32 19.80 -26.56
N ALA A 304 19.01 18.57 -26.97
CA ALA A 304 17.86 18.31 -27.82
C ALA A 304 16.53 18.63 -27.11
N ALA A 305 16.44 18.39 -25.79
CA ALA A 305 15.29 18.78 -24.99
C ALA A 305 15.18 20.32 -24.85
N ALA A 306 16.30 21.01 -24.66
CA ALA A 306 16.36 22.47 -24.63
C ALA A 306 15.90 23.09 -25.95
N ASP A 307 16.36 22.56 -27.08
CA ASP A 307 15.95 23.03 -28.41
C ASP A 307 14.45 22.79 -28.65
N LYS A 308 13.91 21.65 -28.18
CA LYS A 308 12.45 21.41 -28.20
C LYS A 308 11.68 22.45 -27.38
N LEU A 309 12.15 22.78 -26.18
CA LEU A 309 11.51 23.81 -25.35
C LEU A 309 11.58 25.17 -26.02
N PHE A 310 12.76 25.54 -26.55
CA PHE A 310 12.99 26.79 -27.28
C PHE A 310 12.03 26.94 -28.47
N ASN A 311 11.85 25.90 -29.26
CA ASN A 311 10.92 25.91 -30.39
C ASN A 311 9.45 25.98 -29.94
N LEU A 312 9.09 25.31 -28.84
CA LEU A 312 7.73 25.31 -28.30
C LEU A 312 7.30 26.70 -27.82
N VAL A 313 8.25 27.52 -27.36
CA VAL A 313 8.03 28.93 -27.01
C VAL A 313 8.34 29.89 -28.15
N GLU A 314 8.35 29.39 -29.39
CA GLU A 314 8.51 30.15 -30.64
C GLU A 314 9.83 30.95 -30.71
N GLY A 315 10.89 30.42 -30.12
CA GLY A 315 12.22 31.02 -30.19
C GLY A 315 12.78 31.09 -31.62
N ILE A 316 13.46 32.19 -31.94
CA ILE A 316 14.07 32.44 -33.25
C ILE A 316 15.59 32.38 -33.15
N LEU A 317 16.23 31.54 -33.97
CA LEU A 317 17.69 31.47 -34.04
C LEU A 317 18.28 32.68 -34.78
N PRO A 318 19.50 33.12 -34.41
CA PRO A 318 20.21 34.15 -35.17
C PRO A 318 20.56 33.67 -36.60
N PRO A 319 20.85 34.59 -37.55
CA PRO A 319 21.35 34.24 -38.87
C PRO A 319 22.59 33.35 -38.79
N GLY A 320 22.60 32.23 -39.54
CA GLY A 320 23.59 31.16 -39.41
C GLY A 320 23.15 29.99 -38.49
N GLY A 321 21.96 30.09 -37.88
CA GLY A 321 21.31 28.98 -37.19
C GLY A 321 22.08 28.51 -35.94
N PRO A 322 22.11 27.20 -35.66
CA PRO A 322 22.85 26.67 -34.50
C PRO A 322 24.35 27.00 -34.52
N LEU A 323 24.96 27.15 -35.72
CA LEU A 323 26.38 27.47 -35.89
C LEU A 323 26.74 28.90 -35.52
N ALA A 324 25.77 29.82 -35.47
CA ALA A 324 25.99 31.22 -35.12
C ALA A 324 25.98 31.48 -33.61
N GLY A 325 25.59 30.48 -32.80
CA GLY A 325 25.60 30.58 -31.34
C GLY A 325 26.96 30.25 -30.72
N PRO A 326 27.16 30.58 -29.43
CA PRO A 326 28.36 30.19 -28.70
C PRO A 326 28.48 28.67 -28.54
N ASP A 327 29.72 28.20 -28.39
CA ASP A 327 30.03 26.81 -28.11
C ASP A 327 29.39 26.32 -26.80
N LEU A 328 29.22 25.00 -26.69
CA LEU A 328 28.54 24.38 -25.54
C LEU A 328 29.18 24.78 -24.21
N GLN A 329 30.50 24.85 -24.09
CA GLN A 329 31.14 25.23 -22.83
C GLN A 329 30.73 26.64 -22.37
N VAL A 330 30.72 27.62 -23.28
CA VAL A 330 30.28 28.99 -22.99
C VAL A 330 28.81 29.01 -22.56
N ARG A 331 27.96 28.23 -23.24
CA ARG A 331 26.54 28.12 -22.84
C ARG A 331 26.37 27.49 -21.45
N LEU A 332 27.17 26.48 -21.11
CA LEU A 332 27.16 25.89 -19.77
C LEU A 332 27.59 26.89 -18.72
N ASP A 333 28.62 27.69 -19.00
CA ASP A 333 29.08 28.74 -18.08
C ASP A 333 28.01 29.82 -17.86
N ASN A 334 27.29 30.23 -18.92
CA ASN A 334 26.18 31.19 -18.82
C ASN A 334 25.04 30.70 -17.89
N VAL A 335 24.68 29.42 -17.99
CA VAL A 335 23.62 28.83 -17.15
C VAL A 335 24.12 28.28 -15.83
N GLY A 336 25.44 28.37 -15.56
CA GLY A 336 26.06 27.85 -14.33
C GLY A 336 26.08 26.32 -14.23
N ALA A 337 26.07 25.60 -15.35
CA ALA A 337 26.15 24.15 -15.40
C ALA A 337 27.58 23.63 -15.60
N ARG A 338 27.80 22.36 -15.24
CA ARG A 338 29.07 21.64 -15.38
C ARG A 338 28.88 20.31 -16.08
N ARG A 339 29.94 19.83 -16.74
CA ARG A 339 30.01 18.46 -17.25
C ARG A 339 30.38 17.50 -16.11
N VAL A 340 29.70 16.35 -16.06
CA VAL A 340 29.89 15.28 -15.08
C VAL A 340 29.85 13.91 -15.77
N GLY A 341 30.53 12.90 -15.23
CA GLY A 341 30.37 11.50 -15.69
C GLY A 341 30.51 11.27 -17.20
N GLY A 342 31.61 11.73 -17.80
CA GLY A 342 31.92 11.54 -19.22
C GLY A 342 31.22 12.53 -20.17
N ASP A 343 29.89 12.68 -20.09
CA ASP A 343 29.11 13.62 -20.93
C ASP A 343 27.81 14.14 -20.27
N GLY A 344 27.55 13.84 -19.01
CA GLY A 344 26.38 14.35 -18.29
C GLY A 344 26.47 15.85 -18.02
N LEU A 345 25.33 16.55 -17.94
CA LEU A 345 25.26 17.96 -17.56
C LEU A 345 24.58 18.12 -16.19
N SER A 346 25.15 18.94 -15.30
CA SER A 346 24.66 19.12 -13.94
C SER A 346 24.72 20.58 -13.51
N LEU A 347 23.62 21.08 -12.97
CA LEU A 347 23.57 22.37 -12.25
C LEU A 347 24.05 22.22 -10.80
N SER A 348 23.94 21.01 -10.25
CA SER A 348 24.18 20.74 -8.83
C SER A 348 25.63 20.44 -8.49
N LYS A 349 26.49 20.28 -9.50
CA LYS A 349 27.88 19.89 -9.31
C LYS A 349 28.65 20.85 -8.38
N ASP A 350 28.41 22.15 -8.53
CA ASP A 350 29.05 23.19 -7.72
C ASP A 350 28.06 23.85 -6.73
N ARG A 351 26.75 23.70 -6.98
CA ARG A 351 25.67 24.34 -6.21
C ARG A 351 24.56 23.33 -5.95
N HIS A 352 24.73 22.55 -4.89
CA HIS A 352 23.81 21.48 -4.57
C HIS A 352 22.35 21.97 -4.49
N GLY A 353 21.41 21.17 -5.01
CA GLY A 353 19.99 21.53 -5.09
C GLY A 353 19.59 22.60 -6.12
N LEU A 354 20.53 23.21 -6.86
CA LEU A 354 20.20 24.30 -7.80
C LEU A 354 19.22 23.85 -8.90
N HIS A 355 19.33 22.62 -9.40
CA HIS A 355 18.40 22.09 -10.40
C HIS A 355 16.94 22.09 -9.92
N GLU A 356 16.68 21.67 -8.68
CA GLU A 356 15.33 21.69 -8.10
C GLU A 356 14.84 23.13 -7.87
N ALA A 357 15.74 23.99 -7.40
CA ALA A 357 15.45 25.40 -7.19
C ALA A 357 15.06 26.11 -8.49
N VAL A 358 15.75 25.84 -9.60
CA VAL A 358 15.39 26.37 -10.94
C VAL A 358 13.97 25.97 -11.31
N LEU A 359 13.63 24.68 -11.21
CA LEU A 359 12.30 24.19 -11.57
C LEU A 359 11.22 24.83 -10.68
N SER A 360 11.47 24.88 -9.36
CA SER A 360 10.55 25.49 -8.39
C SER A 360 10.36 26.99 -8.66
N HIS A 361 11.44 27.72 -8.93
CA HIS A 361 11.41 29.14 -9.25
C HIS A 361 10.58 29.40 -10.51
N VAL A 362 10.87 28.72 -11.61
CA VAL A 362 10.12 28.88 -12.87
C VAL A 362 8.66 28.51 -12.68
N TRP A 363 8.38 27.42 -11.96
CA TRP A 363 7.02 26.98 -11.67
C TRP A 363 6.22 28.01 -10.86
N SER A 364 6.85 28.65 -9.87
CA SER A 364 6.22 29.67 -9.04
C SER A 364 6.02 30.99 -9.79
N GLN A 365 7.08 31.47 -10.45
CA GLN A 365 7.17 32.82 -11.02
C GLN A 365 6.57 32.94 -12.44
N ARG A 366 6.23 31.83 -13.10
CA ARG A 366 5.65 31.82 -14.46
C ARG A 366 4.42 30.90 -14.56
N PRO A 367 3.28 31.20 -13.91
CA PRO A 367 2.08 30.37 -13.98
C PRO A 367 1.61 30.00 -15.41
N PRO A 368 1.62 30.90 -16.41
CA PRO A 368 1.25 30.54 -17.79
C PRO A 368 2.17 29.50 -18.45
N LEU A 369 3.41 29.36 -17.98
CA LEU A 369 4.40 28.45 -18.56
C LEU A 369 4.21 27.00 -18.03
N ARG A 370 3.43 26.79 -16.98
CA ARG A 370 3.24 25.47 -16.33
C ARG A 370 2.74 24.40 -17.31
N GLU A 371 1.71 24.73 -18.08
CA GLU A 371 1.13 23.80 -19.06
C GLU A 371 2.14 23.50 -20.19
N VAL A 372 2.86 24.53 -20.64
CA VAL A 372 3.90 24.41 -21.66
C VAL A 372 5.03 23.48 -21.18
N LEU A 373 5.51 23.64 -19.95
CA LEU A 373 6.57 22.80 -19.38
C LEU A 373 6.13 21.35 -19.22
N LEU A 374 4.91 21.12 -18.73
CA LEU A 374 4.41 19.77 -18.57
C LEU A 374 4.20 19.10 -19.93
N ARG A 375 3.60 19.80 -20.91
CA ARG A 375 3.46 19.26 -22.27
C ARG A 375 4.81 18.95 -22.90
N TRP A 376 5.77 19.86 -22.78
CA TRP A 376 7.15 19.63 -23.21
C TRP A 376 7.77 18.40 -22.54
N ALA A 377 7.60 18.21 -21.24
CA ALA A 377 8.08 17.03 -20.51
C ALA A 377 7.43 15.72 -21.02
N SER A 378 6.13 15.76 -21.35
CA SER A 378 5.41 14.65 -22.00
C SER A 378 6.00 14.34 -23.37
N ASP A 379 6.23 15.36 -24.21
CA ASP A 379 6.73 15.20 -25.58
C ASP A 379 8.17 14.67 -25.63
N ILE A 380 9.03 15.07 -24.70
CA ILE A 380 10.40 14.55 -24.65
C ILE A 380 10.45 13.12 -24.11
N THR A 381 9.47 12.69 -23.29
CA THR A 381 9.39 11.34 -22.70
C THR A 381 8.47 10.36 -23.44
N ALA A 382 7.82 10.83 -24.51
CA ALA A 382 7.03 10.02 -25.42
C ALA A 382 7.85 8.87 -26.04
N GLN A 383 7.18 7.89 -26.65
CA GLN A 383 7.86 6.81 -27.35
C GLN A 383 8.67 7.36 -28.53
N GLY A 384 9.98 7.08 -28.56
CA GLY A 384 10.91 7.69 -29.53
C GLY A 384 11.30 9.14 -29.22
N GLY A 385 10.81 9.71 -28.12
CA GLY A 385 11.22 11.02 -27.63
C GLY A 385 12.68 11.04 -27.15
N VAL A 386 13.30 12.21 -27.17
CA VAL A 386 14.73 12.40 -26.84
C VAL A 386 15.09 11.92 -25.43
N ALA A 387 14.16 12.00 -24.49
CA ALA A 387 14.29 11.55 -23.11
C ALA A 387 13.38 10.34 -22.80
N GLY A 388 12.89 9.62 -23.80
CA GLY A 388 11.94 8.51 -23.63
C GLY A 388 12.42 7.40 -22.69
N LYS A 389 13.74 7.15 -22.65
CA LYS A 389 14.39 6.19 -21.75
C LYS A 389 14.53 6.67 -20.31
N TYR A 390 14.31 7.96 -20.05
CA TYR A 390 14.49 8.60 -18.75
C TYR A 390 13.17 9.09 -18.14
N ARG A 391 12.04 8.51 -18.56
CA ARG A 391 10.70 8.90 -18.12
C ARG A 391 10.55 8.89 -16.60
N GLU A 392 11.09 7.88 -15.93
CA GLU A 392 11.03 7.75 -14.47
C GLU A 392 11.69 8.95 -13.78
N ARG A 393 12.89 9.37 -14.23
CA ARG A 393 13.60 10.54 -13.68
C ARG A 393 12.81 11.83 -13.90
N VAL A 394 12.18 11.98 -15.06
CA VAL A 394 11.31 13.14 -15.35
C VAL A 394 10.06 13.14 -14.48
N ALA A 395 9.42 11.98 -14.28
CA ALA A 395 8.26 11.84 -13.41
C ALA A 395 8.61 12.15 -11.94
N GLU A 396 9.81 11.77 -11.50
CA GLU A 396 10.34 12.09 -10.17
C GLU A 396 10.53 13.60 -9.97
N ALA A 397 11.13 14.29 -10.96
CA ALA A 397 11.28 15.75 -10.91
C ALA A 397 9.92 16.49 -10.88
N ILE A 398 8.95 16.03 -11.68
CA ILE A 398 7.58 16.57 -11.65
C ILE A 398 6.87 16.29 -10.32
N THR A 399 7.13 15.13 -9.71
CA THR A 399 6.61 14.78 -8.38
C THR A 399 7.10 15.75 -7.31
N ARG A 400 8.38 16.14 -7.36
CA ARG A 400 8.91 17.17 -6.46
C ARG A 400 8.22 18.52 -6.62
N LEU A 401 7.94 18.94 -7.86
CA LEU A 401 7.13 20.14 -8.13
C LEU A 401 5.70 20.00 -7.59
N ALA A 402 5.10 18.82 -7.70
CA ALA A 402 3.77 18.55 -7.16
C ALA A 402 3.74 18.62 -5.62
N ALA A 403 4.82 18.24 -4.95
CA ALA A 403 4.93 18.32 -3.50
C ALA A 403 5.15 19.75 -2.97
N GLY A 404 5.63 20.68 -3.80
CA GLY A 404 5.94 22.05 -3.44
C GLY A 404 4.78 23.06 -3.61
N PRO A 405 5.04 24.36 -3.35
CA PRO A 405 4.09 25.44 -3.57
C PRO A 405 3.55 25.46 -5.01
N GLY A 406 2.23 25.57 -5.18
CA GLY A 406 1.59 25.52 -6.50
C GLY A 406 1.47 24.11 -7.11
N GLY A 407 1.82 23.06 -6.36
CA GLY A 407 1.73 21.66 -6.80
C GLY A 407 0.31 21.18 -7.17
N GLN A 408 -0.74 21.85 -6.68
CA GLN A 408 -2.12 21.59 -7.11
C GLN A 408 -2.32 21.79 -8.62
N ALA A 409 -1.57 22.70 -9.25
CA ALA A 409 -1.59 22.88 -10.70
C ALA A 409 -0.99 21.67 -11.43
N VAL A 410 0.07 21.05 -10.89
CA VAL A 410 0.63 19.80 -11.43
C VAL A 410 -0.44 18.71 -11.40
N LEU A 411 -1.10 18.53 -10.23
CA LEU A 411 -2.17 17.54 -10.12
C LEU A 411 -3.34 17.86 -11.05
N GLY A 412 -3.73 19.12 -11.24
CA GLY A 412 -4.77 19.51 -12.18
C GLY A 412 -4.46 19.05 -13.61
N ILE A 413 -3.26 19.38 -14.10
CA ILE A 413 -2.83 19.04 -15.47
C ILE A 413 -2.65 17.52 -15.63
N VAL A 414 -2.08 16.83 -14.64
CA VAL A 414 -1.94 15.36 -14.66
C VAL A 414 -3.31 14.69 -14.72
N LYS A 415 -4.31 15.20 -14.00
CA LYS A 415 -5.70 14.69 -14.05
C LYS A 415 -6.29 14.82 -15.45
N GLU A 416 -6.09 15.96 -16.10
CA GLU A 416 -6.54 16.17 -17.49
C GLU A 416 -5.88 15.18 -18.44
N TRP A 417 -4.58 14.94 -18.30
CA TRP A 417 -3.85 13.97 -19.11
C TRP A 417 -4.36 12.53 -18.98
N THR A 418 -4.83 12.12 -17.79
CA THR A 418 -5.45 10.80 -17.63
C THR A 418 -6.72 10.63 -18.46
N ALA A 419 -7.42 11.74 -18.74
CA ALA A 419 -8.64 11.77 -19.53
C ALA A 419 -8.38 11.89 -21.05
N MET A 420 -7.18 12.29 -21.45
CA MET A 420 -6.81 12.47 -22.86
C MET A 420 -6.52 11.13 -23.54
N ASP A 421 -6.93 11.00 -24.80
CA ASP A 421 -6.57 9.86 -25.65
C ASP A 421 -5.15 10.02 -26.24
N SER A 422 -4.18 10.19 -25.35
CA SER A 422 -2.77 10.33 -25.71
C SER A 422 -1.92 9.39 -24.88
N ALA A 423 -1.39 8.34 -25.53
CA ALA A 423 -0.55 7.34 -24.86
C ALA A 423 0.71 7.95 -24.21
N ALA A 424 1.27 9.03 -24.78
CA ALA A 424 2.43 9.72 -24.22
C ALA A 424 2.08 10.42 -22.89
N HIS A 425 1.04 11.27 -22.91
CA HIS A 425 0.56 11.97 -21.72
C HIS A 425 0.14 11.00 -20.62
N ARG A 426 -0.59 9.93 -20.97
CA ARG A 426 -1.03 8.92 -20.00
C ARG A 426 0.15 8.23 -19.32
N ARG A 427 1.18 7.80 -20.07
CA ARG A 427 2.35 7.12 -19.49
C ARG A 427 3.13 8.01 -18.53
N LEU A 428 3.31 9.30 -18.86
CA LEU A 428 3.94 10.23 -17.93
C LEU A 428 3.05 10.49 -16.71
N ALA A 429 1.74 10.64 -16.91
CA ALA A 429 0.77 10.79 -15.83
C ALA A 429 0.79 9.61 -14.85
N VAL A 430 0.87 8.36 -15.34
CA VAL A 430 1.00 7.17 -14.50
C VAL A 430 2.24 7.26 -13.61
N GLY A 431 3.43 7.54 -14.18
CA GLY A 431 4.66 7.66 -13.39
C GLY A 431 4.60 8.78 -12.33
N VAL A 432 4.01 9.93 -12.67
CA VAL A 432 3.82 11.02 -11.70
C VAL A 432 2.82 10.61 -10.61
N LEU A 433 1.71 9.94 -10.95
CA LEU A 433 0.71 9.48 -10.00
C LEU A 433 1.25 8.39 -9.07
N GLU A 434 2.08 7.46 -9.55
CA GLU A 434 2.73 6.44 -8.72
C GLU A 434 3.67 7.07 -7.68
N ASN A 435 4.54 7.97 -8.12
CA ASN A 435 5.48 8.67 -7.25
C ASN A 435 4.75 9.57 -6.25
N THR A 436 3.75 10.33 -6.69
CA THR A 436 2.98 11.21 -5.81
C THR A 436 2.06 10.43 -4.86
N ALA A 437 1.47 9.30 -5.27
CA ALA A 437 0.59 8.48 -4.42
C ALA A 437 1.33 7.84 -3.23
N THR A 438 2.63 7.59 -3.37
CA THR A 438 3.49 7.05 -2.31
C THR A 438 4.18 8.15 -1.49
N HIS A 439 4.14 9.40 -1.93
CA HIS A 439 4.77 10.52 -1.26
C HIS A 439 4.13 10.85 0.11
N PRO A 440 4.91 11.07 1.18
CA PRO A 440 4.39 11.33 2.53
C PRO A 440 3.44 12.54 2.64
N GLY A 441 3.79 13.65 1.98
CA GLY A 441 3.00 14.89 1.99
C GLY A 441 1.74 14.86 1.10
N ILE A 442 1.90 14.65 -0.21
CA ILE A 442 0.80 14.75 -1.19
C ILE A 442 0.04 13.43 -1.43
N GLY A 443 0.57 12.30 -0.97
CA GLY A 443 0.04 10.97 -1.30
C GLY A 443 -1.39 10.73 -0.84
N VAL A 444 -1.81 11.26 0.30
CA VAL A 444 -3.22 11.14 0.75
C VAL A 444 -4.18 11.78 -0.26
N ALA A 445 -3.86 12.98 -0.76
CA ALA A 445 -4.69 13.68 -1.73
C ALA A 445 -4.74 12.94 -3.08
N VAL A 446 -3.61 12.37 -3.53
CA VAL A 446 -3.54 11.61 -4.78
C VAL A 446 -4.27 10.26 -4.66
N ARG A 447 -4.08 9.53 -3.56
CA ARG A 447 -4.81 8.28 -3.31
C ARG A 447 -6.31 8.52 -3.20
N LYS A 448 -6.74 9.66 -2.63
CA LYS A 448 -8.14 10.10 -2.65
C LYS A 448 -8.63 10.38 -4.07
N TYR A 449 -7.86 11.09 -4.89
CA TYR A 449 -8.20 11.31 -6.29
C TYR A 449 -8.38 9.99 -7.06
N LEU A 450 -7.44 9.04 -6.92
CA LEU A 450 -7.52 7.73 -7.58
C LEU A 450 -8.78 6.95 -7.14
N TYR A 451 -9.12 7.00 -5.84
CA TYR A 451 -10.34 6.41 -5.30
C TYR A 451 -11.60 7.06 -5.87
N ASP A 452 -11.66 8.40 -5.84
CA ASP A 452 -12.81 9.17 -6.32
C ASP A 452 -13.00 8.94 -7.82
N THR A 453 -11.93 8.85 -8.61
CA THR A 453 -11.95 8.48 -10.03
C THR A 453 -12.47 7.06 -10.24
N ALA A 454 -11.93 6.05 -9.53
CA ALA A 454 -12.38 4.66 -9.65
C ALA A 454 -13.89 4.50 -9.34
N LYS A 455 -14.45 5.37 -8.49
CA LYS A 455 -15.85 5.37 -8.09
C LYS A 455 -16.79 6.05 -9.10
N GLN A 456 -16.28 6.82 -10.06
CA GLN A 456 -17.11 7.57 -11.02
C GLN A 456 -17.95 6.63 -11.88
N LYS A 457 -19.26 6.87 -12.01
CA LYS A 457 -20.16 5.97 -12.77
C LYS A 457 -19.82 5.85 -14.26
N ASN A 458 -19.28 6.90 -14.89
CA ASN A 458 -18.97 6.95 -16.32
C ASN A 458 -17.50 7.35 -16.52
N ILE A 459 -16.58 6.47 -16.15
CA ILE A 459 -15.14 6.68 -16.34
C ILE A 459 -14.74 6.34 -17.78
N ALA A 460 -13.82 7.10 -18.37
CA ALA A 460 -13.27 6.73 -19.68
C ALA A 460 -12.32 5.51 -19.55
N GLU A 461 -12.23 4.68 -20.60
CA GLU A 461 -11.35 3.49 -20.61
C GLU A 461 -9.90 3.86 -20.27
N ALA A 462 -9.37 4.93 -20.85
CA ALA A 462 -8.01 5.41 -20.58
C ALA A 462 -7.78 5.80 -19.10
N GLN A 463 -8.79 6.35 -18.43
CA GLN A 463 -8.71 6.69 -17.01
C GLN A 463 -8.77 5.43 -16.14
N ALA A 464 -9.65 4.46 -16.48
CA ALA A 464 -9.71 3.18 -15.79
C ALA A 464 -8.37 2.42 -15.91
N MET A 465 -7.79 2.39 -17.11
CA MET A 465 -6.44 1.85 -17.35
C MET A 465 -5.39 2.57 -16.51
N THR A 466 -5.41 3.90 -16.46
CA THR A 466 -4.47 4.68 -15.65
C THR A 466 -4.56 4.30 -14.17
N VAL A 467 -5.76 4.24 -13.60
CA VAL A 467 -5.95 3.86 -12.18
C VAL A 467 -5.44 2.45 -11.94
N ALA A 468 -5.75 1.50 -12.82
CA ALA A 468 -5.30 0.12 -12.69
C ALA A 468 -3.76 0.00 -12.81
N GLU A 469 -3.13 0.69 -13.77
CA GLU A 469 -1.68 0.75 -13.95
C GLU A 469 -1.00 1.32 -12.70
N VAL A 470 -1.47 2.46 -12.17
CA VAL A 470 -0.92 3.04 -10.92
C VAL A 470 -1.07 2.09 -9.73
N CYS A 471 -2.21 1.39 -9.62
CA CYS A 471 -2.44 0.41 -8.57
C CYS A 471 -1.55 -0.84 -8.70
N ALA A 472 -1.12 -1.19 -9.91
CA ALA A 472 -0.19 -2.30 -10.16
C ALA A 472 1.27 -1.93 -9.85
N GLY A 473 1.63 -0.65 -9.96
CA GLY A 473 2.98 -0.14 -9.73
C GLY A 473 3.29 0.17 -8.26
N SER A 474 4.05 1.23 -8.02
CA SER A 474 4.59 1.57 -6.68
C SER A 474 3.51 1.73 -5.60
N LEU A 475 2.30 2.18 -5.96
CA LEU A 475 1.19 2.29 -5.02
C LEU A 475 0.78 0.92 -4.47
N GLY A 476 0.62 -0.10 -5.33
CA GLY A 476 0.20 -1.43 -4.87
C GLY A 476 1.28 -2.18 -4.10
N HIS A 477 2.56 -1.88 -4.34
CA HIS A 477 3.65 -2.45 -3.56
C HIS A 477 3.77 -1.80 -2.17
N ALA A 478 3.56 -0.49 -2.08
CA ALA A 478 3.64 0.23 -0.81
C ALA A 478 2.35 0.14 0.02
N PHE A 479 1.19 0.15 -0.63
CA PHE A 479 -0.16 0.17 -0.04
C PHE A 479 -1.11 -0.81 -0.78
N PRO A 480 -0.85 -2.12 -0.71
CA PRO A 480 -1.59 -3.14 -1.47
C PRO A 480 -3.09 -3.13 -1.21
N ARG A 481 -3.55 -2.95 0.05
CA ARG A 481 -4.99 -2.92 0.36
C ARG A 481 -5.68 -1.69 -0.23
N VAL A 482 -4.98 -0.56 -0.21
CA VAL A 482 -5.45 0.68 -0.85
C VAL A 482 -5.58 0.49 -2.36
N ALA A 483 -4.58 -0.10 -3.02
CA ALA A 483 -4.63 -0.42 -4.45
C ALA A 483 -5.76 -1.40 -4.78
N LEU A 484 -5.84 -2.51 -4.04
CA LEU A 484 -6.87 -3.55 -4.21
C LEU A 484 -8.29 -2.99 -4.04
N THR A 485 -8.50 -2.04 -3.11
CA THR A 485 -9.81 -1.40 -2.97
C THR A 485 -10.23 -0.64 -4.24
N ARG A 486 -9.31 0.06 -4.91
CA ARG A 486 -9.58 0.76 -6.18
C ARG A 486 -9.82 -0.23 -7.32
N LEU A 487 -9.02 -1.29 -7.39
CA LEU A 487 -9.20 -2.37 -8.37
C LEU A 487 -10.56 -3.05 -8.20
N ARG A 488 -11.03 -3.28 -6.97
CA ARG A 488 -12.39 -3.77 -6.69
C ARG A 488 -13.45 -2.84 -7.25
N LEU A 489 -13.32 -1.54 -7.00
CA LEU A 489 -14.28 -0.54 -7.51
C LEU A 489 -14.36 -0.56 -9.04
N LEU A 490 -13.23 -0.72 -9.73
CA LEU A 490 -13.19 -0.86 -11.19
C LEU A 490 -13.76 -2.20 -11.66
N ALA A 491 -13.45 -3.30 -10.98
CA ALA A 491 -13.94 -4.63 -11.35
C ALA A 491 -15.45 -4.82 -11.13
N SER A 492 -16.04 -4.10 -10.16
CA SER A 492 -17.46 -4.23 -9.80
C SER A 492 -18.39 -3.41 -10.70
N ARG A 493 -17.88 -2.85 -11.80
CA ARG A 493 -18.64 -1.97 -12.69
C ARG A 493 -19.48 -2.74 -13.70
N ALA A 494 -20.68 -2.21 -13.98
CA ALA A 494 -21.57 -2.78 -14.98
C ALA A 494 -21.08 -2.59 -16.43
N ASP A 495 -20.40 -1.47 -16.73
CA ASP A 495 -19.91 -1.14 -18.08
C ASP A 495 -18.62 -1.88 -18.47
N ARG A 496 -18.00 -2.59 -17.52
CA ARG A 496 -16.78 -3.39 -17.70
C ARG A 496 -15.55 -2.58 -18.17
N SER A 497 -15.58 -1.26 -18.09
CA SER A 497 -14.44 -0.42 -18.45
C SER A 497 -13.23 -0.72 -17.55
N GLY A 498 -12.06 -0.92 -18.17
CA GLY A 498 -10.82 -1.27 -17.49
C GLY A 498 -10.71 -2.71 -16.98
N THR A 499 -11.63 -3.63 -17.35
CA THR A 499 -11.60 -5.03 -16.86
C THR A 499 -10.26 -5.72 -17.13
N ASP A 500 -9.71 -5.58 -18.34
CA ASP A 500 -8.43 -6.19 -18.71
C ASP A 500 -7.26 -5.57 -17.94
N ALA A 501 -7.30 -4.25 -17.74
CA ALA A 501 -6.29 -3.53 -16.96
C ALA A 501 -6.31 -3.96 -15.48
N VAL A 502 -7.50 -4.16 -14.91
CA VAL A 502 -7.65 -4.69 -13.54
C VAL A 502 -7.13 -6.11 -13.44
N ALA A 503 -7.48 -6.99 -14.38
CA ALA A 503 -6.97 -8.36 -14.41
C ALA A 503 -5.44 -8.37 -14.50
N GLN A 504 -4.84 -7.52 -15.33
CA GLN A 504 -3.39 -7.40 -15.43
C GLN A 504 -2.78 -6.86 -14.13
N ALA A 505 -3.36 -5.83 -13.52
CA ALA A 505 -2.87 -5.26 -12.27
C ALA A 505 -2.85 -6.28 -11.13
N ILE A 506 -3.91 -7.08 -10.99
CA ILE A 506 -4.01 -8.14 -9.98
C ILE A 506 -2.94 -9.21 -10.20
N ARG A 507 -2.67 -9.61 -11.45
CA ARG A 507 -1.58 -10.55 -11.77
C ARG A 507 -0.21 -9.97 -11.43
N THR A 508 0.04 -8.71 -11.80
CA THR A 508 1.30 -8.02 -11.48
C THR A 508 1.56 -8.00 -9.98
N LEU A 509 0.55 -7.65 -9.17
CA LEU A 509 0.72 -7.65 -7.70
C LEU A 509 0.93 -9.06 -7.14
N ALA A 510 0.24 -10.08 -7.69
CA ALA A 510 0.38 -11.45 -7.23
C ALA A 510 1.71 -12.12 -7.64
N GLN A 511 2.45 -11.54 -8.60
CA GLN A 511 3.79 -11.98 -8.97
C GLN A 511 4.79 -11.76 -7.83
N ASP A 512 4.63 -10.70 -7.03
CA ASP A 512 5.42 -10.48 -5.82
C ASP A 512 5.04 -11.54 -4.75
N PRO A 513 5.97 -12.45 -4.37
CA PRO A 513 5.69 -13.44 -3.33
C PRO A 513 5.24 -12.83 -2.00
N GLY A 514 5.73 -11.63 -1.65
CA GLY A 514 5.37 -10.94 -0.41
C GLY A 514 3.95 -10.35 -0.41
N LEU A 515 3.31 -10.22 -1.57
CA LEU A 515 1.96 -9.67 -1.72
C LEU A 515 0.94 -10.71 -2.18
N ARG A 516 1.39 -11.79 -2.83
CA ARG A 516 0.56 -12.83 -3.44
C ARG A 516 -0.57 -13.30 -2.53
N ASP A 517 -0.18 -13.63 -1.32
CA ASP A 517 -1.04 -14.13 -0.29
C ASP A 517 -2.14 -13.09 0.02
N LEU A 518 -1.77 -11.84 0.30
CA LEU A 518 -2.72 -10.75 0.56
C LEU A 518 -3.68 -10.54 -0.61
N VAL A 519 -3.16 -10.55 -1.85
CA VAL A 519 -3.96 -10.41 -3.06
C VAL A 519 -5.00 -11.52 -3.15
N ILE A 520 -4.61 -12.79 -3.03
CA ILE A 520 -5.55 -13.92 -3.11
C ILE A 520 -6.61 -13.80 -2.01
N SER A 521 -6.20 -13.48 -0.78
CA SER A 521 -7.14 -13.34 0.34
C SER A 521 -8.18 -12.24 0.08
N GLU A 522 -7.78 -11.09 -0.47
CA GLU A 522 -8.71 -10.01 -0.81
C GLU A 522 -9.63 -10.41 -1.97
N ILE A 523 -9.11 -11.03 -3.04
CA ILE A 523 -9.92 -11.47 -4.19
C ILE A 523 -10.95 -12.53 -3.77
N VAL A 524 -10.57 -13.49 -2.93
CA VAL A 524 -11.49 -14.49 -2.38
C VAL A 524 -12.54 -13.81 -1.51
N GLY A 525 -12.14 -12.85 -0.68
CA GLY A 525 -13.08 -12.04 0.11
C GLY A 525 -14.08 -11.29 -0.75
N TRP A 526 -13.66 -10.77 -1.92
CA TRP A 526 -14.60 -10.15 -2.86
C TRP A 526 -15.56 -11.20 -3.44
N ALA A 527 -15.06 -12.39 -3.80
CA ALA A 527 -15.86 -13.46 -4.40
C ALA A 527 -16.87 -14.10 -3.43
N GLU A 528 -16.73 -13.83 -2.14
CA GLU A 528 -17.62 -14.27 -1.06
C GLU A 528 -18.44 -13.12 -0.46
N ASP A 529 -18.35 -11.91 -1.02
CA ASP A 529 -19.08 -10.73 -0.55
C ASP A 529 -20.61 -10.88 -0.75
N ASP A 530 -21.38 -10.25 0.14
CA ASP A 530 -22.84 -10.27 0.08
C ASP A 530 -23.37 -9.46 -1.12
N ASP A 531 -22.62 -8.46 -1.60
CA ASP A 531 -22.98 -7.65 -2.76
C ASP A 531 -22.69 -8.40 -4.09
N ASP A 532 -23.74 -8.60 -4.90
CA ASP A 532 -23.66 -9.33 -6.18
C ASP A 532 -22.60 -8.80 -7.15
N GLN A 533 -22.40 -7.48 -7.21
CA GLN A 533 -21.42 -6.88 -8.13
C GLN A 533 -19.99 -7.14 -7.66
N ILE A 534 -19.76 -7.02 -6.35
CA ILE A 534 -18.46 -7.32 -5.73
C ILE A 534 -18.15 -8.82 -5.87
N ARG A 535 -19.15 -9.67 -5.65
CA ARG A 535 -19.03 -11.12 -5.78
C ARG A 535 -18.65 -11.55 -7.19
N GLN A 536 -19.30 -10.97 -8.20
CA GLN A 536 -18.97 -11.21 -9.61
C GLN A 536 -17.56 -10.69 -9.97
N ALA A 537 -17.17 -9.53 -9.43
CA ALA A 537 -15.84 -8.96 -9.61
C ALA A 537 -14.75 -9.88 -9.03
N GLY A 538 -14.95 -10.36 -7.81
CA GLY A 538 -14.06 -11.32 -7.15
C GLY A 538 -13.91 -12.61 -7.93
N ALA A 539 -15.01 -13.21 -8.40
CA ALA A 539 -14.98 -14.41 -9.24
C ALA A 539 -14.18 -14.17 -10.53
N THR A 540 -14.39 -13.03 -11.19
CA THR A 540 -13.68 -12.69 -12.44
C THR A 540 -12.19 -12.45 -12.20
N ALA A 541 -11.84 -11.74 -11.13
CA ALA A 541 -10.46 -11.52 -10.71
C ALA A 541 -9.74 -12.82 -10.31
N PHE A 542 -10.43 -13.73 -9.62
CA PHE A 542 -9.89 -15.04 -9.27
C PHE A 542 -9.59 -15.86 -10.52
N LEU A 543 -10.51 -15.93 -11.48
CA LEU A 543 -10.28 -16.61 -12.76
C LEU A 543 -9.16 -15.97 -13.58
N ALA A 544 -8.93 -14.66 -13.44
CA ALA A 544 -7.77 -14.00 -14.04
C ALA A 544 -6.44 -14.47 -13.42
N LEU A 545 -6.39 -14.68 -12.10
CA LEU A 545 -5.23 -15.23 -11.38
C LEU A 545 -4.98 -16.71 -11.73
N THR A 546 -6.03 -17.50 -11.93
CA THR A 546 -5.89 -18.92 -12.28
C THR A 546 -5.74 -19.18 -13.77
N SER A 547 -5.79 -18.15 -14.61
CA SER A 547 -5.57 -18.33 -16.05
C SER A 547 -4.17 -18.88 -16.34
N LEU A 548 -4.12 -19.95 -17.16
CA LEU A 548 -2.88 -20.52 -17.70
C LEU A 548 -2.42 -19.84 -19.00
N ALA A 549 -3.08 -18.76 -19.41
CA ALA A 549 -2.70 -17.99 -20.59
C ALA A 549 -1.51 -17.06 -20.31
N GLY A 550 -0.65 -16.87 -21.31
CA GLY A 550 0.53 -15.98 -21.26
C GLY A 550 1.86 -16.73 -21.12
N GLU A 551 2.98 -16.01 -21.28
CA GLU A 551 4.34 -16.59 -21.24
C GLU A 551 4.74 -17.08 -19.85
N HIS A 552 4.26 -16.41 -18.80
CA HIS A 552 4.53 -16.76 -17.40
C HIS A 552 3.24 -16.70 -16.56
N PRO A 553 2.39 -17.74 -16.61
CA PRO A 553 1.12 -17.74 -15.90
C PRO A 553 1.34 -17.76 -14.38
N ILE A 554 0.84 -16.73 -13.68
CA ILE A 554 0.93 -16.64 -12.21
C ILE A 554 0.31 -17.86 -11.51
N ALA A 555 -0.73 -18.43 -12.13
CA ALA A 555 -1.37 -19.69 -11.75
C ALA A 555 -0.37 -20.79 -11.35
N LEU A 556 0.76 -20.92 -12.05
CA LEU A 556 1.77 -21.94 -11.76
C LEU A 556 2.55 -21.65 -10.46
N SER A 557 2.75 -20.38 -10.12
CA SER A 557 3.36 -19.98 -8.85
C SER A 557 2.40 -20.11 -7.67
N LEU A 558 1.09 -20.09 -7.91
CA LEU A 558 0.07 -20.35 -6.87
C LEU A 558 0.02 -21.82 -6.45
N VAL A 559 0.56 -22.70 -7.30
CA VAL A 559 0.52 -24.14 -7.13
C VAL A 559 1.78 -24.66 -6.40
N GLY A 560 2.79 -23.81 -6.16
CA GLY A 560 4.06 -24.22 -5.56
C GLY A 560 4.52 -23.38 -4.37
N GLU A 561 4.22 -23.85 -3.15
CA GLU A 561 5.19 -23.94 -2.05
C GLU A 561 4.89 -25.21 -1.22
N PRO A 562 5.61 -26.32 -1.45
CA PRO A 562 5.51 -27.49 -0.59
C PRO A 562 6.17 -27.17 0.76
N GLY A 563 5.38 -26.70 1.73
CA GLY A 563 5.89 -26.42 3.07
C GLY A 563 4.99 -25.61 4.01
N ALA A 564 3.94 -24.95 3.51
CA ALA A 564 3.07 -24.13 4.35
C ALA A 564 1.67 -24.75 4.57
N MET A 565 1.45 -25.18 5.82
CA MET A 565 0.19 -25.28 6.57
C MET A 565 -0.54 -26.62 6.70
N ASP A 566 -0.65 -27.00 7.98
CA ASP A 566 -1.68 -27.78 8.70
C ASP A 566 -3.15 -27.34 8.45
N LEU A 567 -3.47 -26.67 7.34
CA LEU A 567 -4.86 -26.40 6.97
C LEU A 567 -5.37 -27.56 6.10
N ALA A 568 -6.56 -28.08 6.41
CA ALA A 568 -7.25 -28.96 5.49
C ALA A 568 -7.32 -28.27 4.12
N ILE A 569 -6.89 -28.95 3.04
CA ILE A 569 -6.84 -28.41 1.67
C ILE A 569 -8.15 -27.70 1.29
N GLU A 570 -9.27 -28.18 1.82
CA GLU A 570 -10.63 -27.65 1.65
C GLU A 570 -10.82 -26.20 2.16
N ASP A 571 -10.06 -25.77 3.18
CA ASP A 571 -10.14 -24.43 3.78
C ASP A 571 -9.06 -23.47 3.24
N SER A 572 -8.24 -23.94 2.29
CA SER A 572 -7.27 -23.09 1.62
C SER A 572 -7.97 -21.95 0.85
N LEU A 573 -7.35 -20.77 0.83
CA LEU A 573 -7.84 -19.62 0.07
C LEU A 573 -8.05 -19.98 -1.42
N PHE A 574 -7.17 -20.84 -1.94
CA PHE A 574 -7.22 -21.26 -3.34
C PHE A 574 -8.48 -22.07 -3.68
N VAL A 575 -8.83 -23.07 -2.86
CA VAL A 575 -10.06 -23.88 -3.06
C VAL A 575 -11.31 -23.04 -2.85
N ARG A 576 -11.32 -22.17 -1.83
CA ARG A 576 -12.43 -21.23 -1.59
C ARG A 576 -12.68 -20.32 -2.78
N GLY A 577 -11.63 -19.75 -3.36
CA GLY A 577 -11.73 -18.92 -4.57
C GLY A 577 -12.31 -19.66 -5.76
N TRP A 578 -11.89 -20.90 -6.01
CA TRP A 578 -12.46 -21.73 -7.07
C TRP A 578 -13.94 -22.03 -6.84
N ARG A 579 -14.33 -22.41 -5.61
CA ARG A 579 -15.74 -22.65 -5.26
C ARG A 579 -16.59 -21.39 -5.42
N ALA A 580 -16.08 -20.23 -5.01
CA ALA A 580 -16.75 -18.95 -5.19
C ALA A 580 -16.92 -18.59 -6.68
N ALA A 581 -15.85 -18.75 -7.48
CA ALA A 581 -15.89 -18.54 -8.93
C ALA A 581 -16.87 -19.50 -9.63
N TRP A 582 -16.94 -20.76 -9.19
CA TRP A 582 -17.90 -21.73 -9.71
C TRP A 582 -19.35 -21.30 -9.49
N ARG A 583 -19.68 -20.72 -8.33
CA ARG A 583 -21.04 -20.26 -8.00
C ARG A 583 -21.48 -19.06 -8.85
N GLN A 584 -20.57 -18.16 -9.20
CA GLN A 584 -20.89 -16.91 -9.90
C GLN A 584 -20.63 -16.94 -11.41
N ALA A 585 -19.60 -17.66 -11.84
CA ALA A 585 -19.11 -17.68 -13.22
C ALA A 585 -18.85 -19.12 -13.69
N SER A 586 -19.83 -20.01 -13.47
CA SER A 586 -19.71 -21.46 -13.67
C SER A 586 -19.11 -21.86 -15.02
N GLU A 587 -19.55 -21.27 -16.13
CA GLU A 587 -19.03 -21.58 -17.46
C GLU A 587 -17.53 -21.28 -17.58
N ARG A 588 -17.10 -20.07 -17.19
CA ARG A 588 -15.68 -19.68 -17.22
C ARG A 588 -14.84 -20.46 -16.20
N ALA A 589 -15.40 -20.79 -15.05
CA ALA A 589 -14.74 -21.61 -14.04
C ALA A 589 -14.51 -23.05 -14.55
N VAL A 590 -15.50 -23.63 -15.23
CA VAL A 590 -15.39 -24.94 -15.90
C VAL A 590 -14.30 -24.90 -16.96
N GLU A 591 -14.27 -23.88 -17.82
CA GLU A 591 -13.24 -23.73 -18.85
C GLU A 591 -11.84 -23.59 -18.26
N SER A 592 -11.69 -22.76 -17.22
CA SER A 592 -10.42 -22.57 -16.55
C SER A 592 -9.93 -23.85 -15.88
N LEU A 593 -10.79 -24.55 -15.11
CA LEU A 593 -10.42 -25.81 -14.46
C LEU A 593 -10.16 -26.94 -15.47
N ALA A 594 -10.86 -26.95 -16.61
CA ALA A 594 -10.57 -27.87 -17.70
C ALA A 594 -9.15 -27.64 -18.25
N ALA A 595 -8.77 -26.38 -18.52
CA ALA A 595 -7.43 -26.04 -18.98
C ALA A 595 -6.34 -26.48 -17.99
N TRP A 596 -6.62 -26.43 -16.68
CA TRP A 596 -5.72 -26.96 -15.64
C TRP A 596 -5.54 -28.47 -15.73
N LEU A 597 -6.64 -29.21 -15.83
CA LEU A 597 -6.61 -30.66 -15.97
C LEU A 597 -5.85 -31.07 -17.23
N ASP A 598 -5.98 -30.32 -18.32
CA ASP A 598 -5.33 -30.61 -19.60
C ASP A 598 -3.86 -30.17 -19.68
N SER A 599 -3.40 -29.27 -18.80
CA SER A 599 -2.06 -28.69 -18.85
C SER A 599 -0.99 -29.56 -18.18
N SER A 600 0.08 -29.85 -18.91
CA SER A 600 1.27 -30.53 -18.36
C SER A 600 2.10 -29.65 -17.42
N ALA A 601 1.89 -28.33 -17.43
CA ALA A 601 2.63 -27.40 -16.59
C ALA A 601 2.21 -27.42 -15.11
N VAL A 602 1.00 -27.91 -14.82
CA VAL A 602 0.49 -28.06 -13.44
C VAL A 602 0.89 -29.45 -12.91
N PRO A 603 1.55 -29.55 -11.74
CA PRO A 603 1.86 -30.85 -11.11
C PRO A 603 0.61 -31.71 -10.91
N GLU A 604 0.72 -33.00 -11.22
CA GLU A 604 -0.43 -33.91 -11.30
C GLU A 604 -1.14 -34.09 -9.97
N SER A 605 -0.42 -34.32 -8.87
CA SER A 605 -1.01 -34.47 -7.54
C SER A 605 -1.80 -33.24 -7.13
N GLN A 606 -1.19 -32.06 -7.22
CA GLN A 606 -1.82 -30.79 -6.84
C GLN A 606 -3.03 -30.47 -7.71
N CYS A 607 -2.95 -30.72 -9.02
CA CYS A 607 -4.08 -30.49 -9.93
C CYS A 607 -5.30 -31.33 -9.54
N ILE A 608 -5.09 -32.63 -9.25
CA ILE A 608 -6.16 -33.55 -8.87
C ILE A 608 -6.69 -33.20 -7.47
N ASP A 609 -5.83 -32.96 -6.49
CA ASP A 609 -6.23 -32.65 -5.11
C ASP A 609 -7.05 -31.34 -5.04
N ILE A 610 -6.65 -30.31 -5.79
CA ILE A 610 -7.40 -29.05 -5.90
C ILE A 610 -8.74 -29.30 -6.59
N ALA A 611 -8.76 -30.00 -7.73
CA ALA A 611 -10.00 -30.26 -8.47
C ALA A 611 -10.99 -31.11 -7.63
N GLU A 612 -10.49 -32.09 -6.89
CA GLU A 612 -11.28 -32.90 -5.96
C GLU A 612 -11.89 -32.03 -4.86
N ALA A 613 -11.07 -31.22 -4.18
CA ALA A 613 -11.54 -30.33 -3.13
C ALA A 613 -12.58 -29.31 -3.65
N VAL A 614 -12.42 -28.80 -4.88
CA VAL A 614 -13.37 -27.85 -5.49
C VAL A 614 -14.70 -28.53 -5.81
N LEU A 615 -14.68 -29.75 -6.35
CA LEU A 615 -15.86 -30.46 -6.85
C LEU A 615 -16.54 -31.36 -5.80
N LYS A 616 -15.93 -31.54 -4.63
CA LYS A 616 -16.48 -32.36 -3.55
C LYS A 616 -17.87 -31.84 -3.16
N GLY A 617 -18.88 -32.72 -3.25
CA GLY A 617 -20.27 -32.39 -2.96
C GLY A 617 -20.99 -31.60 -4.07
N THR A 618 -20.39 -31.40 -5.25
CA THR A 618 -21.02 -30.70 -6.39
C THR A 618 -21.38 -31.63 -7.55
N LEU A 619 -21.34 -32.96 -7.35
CA LEU A 619 -21.78 -33.92 -8.36
C LEU A 619 -23.25 -33.65 -8.73
N GLY A 620 -23.51 -33.37 -10.01
CA GLY A 620 -24.82 -32.98 -10.53
C GLY A 620 -25.01 -31.46 -10.74
N ALA A 621 -24.06 -30.62 -10.32
CA ALA A 621 -24.09 -29.20 -10.64
C ALA A 621 -23.86 -28.97 -12.16
N PRO A 622 -24.46 -27.91 -12.75
CA PRO A 622 -24.26 -27.57 -14.16
C PRO A 622 -22.78 -27.48 -14.52
N GLY A 623 -22.39 -28.12 -15.64
CA GLY A 623 -21.03 -28.07 -16.18
C GLY A 623 -20.05 -29.10 -15.61
N VAL A 624 -20.32 -29.72 -14.45
CA VAL A 624 -19.43 -30.72 -13.84
C VAL A 624 -19.28 -31.96 -14.74
N SER A 625 -20.39 -32.47 -15.29
CA SER A 625 -20.35 -33.63 -16.20
C SER A 625 -19.53 -33.33 -17.46
N ASN A 626 -19.67 -32.13 -18.02
CA ASN A 626 -18.91 -31.71 -19.20
C ASN A 626 -17.42 -31.56 -18.87
N LEU A 627 -17.09 -31.06 -17.67
CA LEU A 627 -15.71 -30.98 -17.19
C LEU A 627 -15.08 -32.37 -17.08
N LEU A 628 -15.79 -33.34 -16.48
CA LEU A 628 -15.28 -34.69 -16.23
C LEU A 628 -15.17 -35.54 -17.50
N VAL A 629 -16.08 -35.37 -18.47
CA VAL A 629 -16.02 -36.06 -19.76
C VAL A 629 -14.93 -35.46 -20.68
N GLY A 630 -14.72 -34.16 -20.59
CA GLY A 630 -13.83 -33.43 -21.50
C GLY A 630 -14.48 -33.16 -22.87
N LYS A 631 -13.78 -32.39 -23.72
CA LYS A 631 -14.18 -32.10 -25.10
C LYS A 631 -13.37 -32.96 -26.07
N GLU A 632 -14.06 -33.64 -26.98
CA GLU A 632 -13.44 -34.47 -28.02
C GLU A 632 -12.51 -33.63 -28.91
N GLY A 633 -11.31 -34.15 -29.22
CA GLY A 633 -10.29 -33.45 -30.01
C GLY A 633 -9.57 -32.29 -29.30
N VAL A 634 -10.00 -31.90 -28.10
CA VAL A 634 -9.39 -30.81 -27.30
C VAL A 634 -8.70 -31.35 -26.04
N THR A 635 -9.27 -32.37 -25.41
CA THR A 635 -8.75 -32.95 -24.15
C THR A 635 -7.45 -33.72 -24.41
N THR A 636 -6.41 -33.45 -23.62
CA THR A 636 -5.12 -34.13 -23.79
C THR A 636 -5.14 -35.54 -23.20
N SER A 637 -4.27 -36.45 -23.64
CA SER A 637 -4.19 -37.80 -23.06
C SER A 637 -3.87 -37.79 -21.56
N ALA A 638 -3.12 -36.79 -21.09
CA ALA A 638 -2.88 -36.56 -19.67
C ALA A 638 -4.15 -36.07 -18.96
N GLY A 639 -4.88 -35.13 -19.57
CA GLY A 639 -6.15 -34.63 -19.06
C GLY A 639 -7.25 -35.68 -18.96
N ILE A 640 -7.30 -36.66 -19.88
CA ILE A 640 -8.20 -37.82 -19.79
C ILE A 640 -7.88 -38.65 -18.54
N ARG A 641 -6.59 -38.99 -18.32
CA ARG A 641 -6.18 -39.76 -17.14
C ARG A 641 -6.51 -39.05 -15.83
N ARG A 642 -6.22 -37.76 -15.73
CA ARG A 642 -6.51 -36.95 -14.53
C ARG A 642 -8.01 -36.91 -14.21
N ARG A 643 -8.87 -36.78 -15.23
CA ARG A 643 -10.33 -36.79 -15.05
C ARG A 643 -10.87 -38.14 -14.60
N LEU A 644 -10.29 -39.26 -15.07
CA LEU A 644 -10.65 -40.60 -14.59
C LEU A 644 -10.33 -40.76 -13.10
N VAL A 645 -9.11 -40.39 -12.68
CA VAL A 645 -8.72 -40.42 -11.26
C VAL A 645 -9.61 -39.52 -10.42
N LEU A 646 -9.88 -38.30 -10.90
CA LEU A 646 -10.77 -37.36 -10.24
C LEU A 646 -12.20 -37.91 -10.08
N LEU A 647 -12.75 -38.54 -11.13
CA LEU A 647 -14.07 -39.17 -11.08
C LEU A 647 -14.11 -40.30 -10.03
N GLU A 648 -13.10 -41.16 -10.00
CA GLU A 648 -13.00 -42.25 -9.00
C GLU A 648 -12.97 -41.72 -7.56
N ARG A 649 -12.27 -40.60 -7.31
CA ARG A 649 -12.20 -39.99 -5.98
C ARG A 649 -13.48 -39.26 -5.56
N LEU A 650 -14.19 -38.68 -6.52
CA LEU A 650 -15.45 -37.96 -6.25
C LEU A 650 -16.63 -38.91 -6.01
N LEU A 651 -16.59 -40.14 -6.55
CA LEU A 651 -17.62 -41.14 -6.31
C LEU A 651 -17.59 -41.58 -4.84
N PRO A 652 -18.77 -41.68 -4.17
CA PRO A 652 -18.80 -42.23 -2.82
C PRO A 652 -18.25 -43.65 -2.84
N SER A 653 -17.26 -43.94 -1.97
CA SER A 653 -16.74 -45.30 -1.79
C SER A 653 -17.91 -46.25 -1.62
N ALA A 654 -17.99 -47.27 -2.47
CA ALA A 654 -19.02 -48.29 -2.38
C ALA A 654 -19.04 -48.82 -0.94
N LEU A 655 -20.21 -48.79 -0.30
CA LEU A 655 -20.45 -49.48 0.96
C LEU A 655 -19.87 -50.90 0.84
N PRO A 656 -19.12 -51.41 1.84
CA PRO A 656 -18.65 -52.79 1.77
C PRO A 656 -19.87 -53.69 1.55
N GLU A 657 -19.78 -54.57 0.55
CA GLU A 657 -20.83 -55.53 0.23
C GLU A 657 -21.34 -56.18 1.52
N PRO A 658 -22.66 -56.29 1.73
CA PRO A 658 -23.17 -57.00 2.88
C PRO A 658 -22.63 -58.44 2.79
N ALA A 659 -21.87 -58.83 3.83
CA ALA A 659 -21.33 -60.17 3.96
C ALA A 659 -22.43 -61.21 3.70
N PRO A 660 -22.13 -62.32 3.00
CA PRO A 660 -23.13 -63.32 2.67
C PRO A 660 -23.77 -63.83 3.96
N ALA A 661 -25.11 -63.76 4.01
CA ALA A 661 -25.88 -64.21 5.15
C ALA A 661 -25.49 -65.64 5.53
N ALA A 662 -24.95 -65.79 6.75
CA ALA A 662 -24.72 -67.08 7.35
C ALA A 662 -26.05 -67.84 7.41
N ALA A 663 -26.06 -69.04 6.82
CA ALA A 663 -27.17 -69.98 6.88
C ALA A 663 -27.51 -70.31 8.34
N GLY A 664 -28.62 -69.77 8.82
CA GLY A 664 -29.26 -70.19 10.07
C GLY A 664 -30.05 -71.48 9.84
N GLY A 665 -29.69 -72.52 10.59
CA GLY A 665 -30.35 -73.82 10.61
C GLY A 665 -31.85 -73.75 10.89
N GLY A 666 -32.58 -74.68 10.28
CA GLY A 666 -34.04 -74.64 10.14
C GLY A 666 -34.88 -75.02 11.36
N PRO A 667 -36.22 -74.99 11.21
CA PRO A 667 -37.15 -75.41 12.25
C PRO A 667 -37.50 -76.90 12.11
N ALA A 668 -37.46 -77.62 13.24
CA ALA A 668 -38.03 -78.96 13.38
C ALA A 668 -39.52 -78.86 13.76
N THR A 669 -40.33 -79.58 13.01
CA THR A 669 -41.80 -79.70 13.08
C THR A 669 -42.28 -80.39 14.37
N PRO A 670 -43.45 -80.02 14.94
CA PRO A 670 -43.98 -80.64 16.15
C PRO A 670 -44.72 -81.95 15.89
N ALA A 671 -44.63 -82.87 16.86
CA ALA A 671 -45.36 -84.13 16.90
C ALA A 671 -46.77 -83.97 17.48
N SER A 672 -47.66 -84.85 17.02
CA SER A 672 -49.09 -84.94 17.26
C SER A 672 -49.49 -85.41 18.67
N GLY A 673 -50.70 -85.03 19.08
CA GLY A 673 -51.44 -85.62 20.20
C GLY A 673 -52.94 -85.41 19.98
N VAL A 674 -53.61 -86.47 19.52
CA VAL A 674 -55.05 -86.59 19.25
C VAL A 674 -55.82 -86.70 20.56
N ALA A 675 -57.02 -86.11 20.62
CA ALA A 675 -58.07 -86.50 21.56
C ALA A 675 -59.33 -86.90 20.77
N ASP A 676 -59.81 -88.12 21.05
CA ASP A 676 -61.16 -88.65 20.84
C ASP A 676 -62.28 -87.62 21.15
N ALA A 677 -63.51 -87.67 20.63
CA ALA A 677 -64.17 -88.50 19.61
C ALA A 677 -65.59 -87.93 19.39
N ALA A 678 -66.15 -88.22 18.20
CA ALA A 678 -67.58 -88.37 17.87
C ALA A 678 -68.47 -87.08 17.89
N THR A 679 -69.37 -86.83 16.94
CA THR A 679 -70.19 -87.75 16.12
C THR A 679 -70.87 -86.98 14.97
N VAL A 680 -71.05 -87.69 13.84
CA VAL A 680 -71.94 -87.45 12.67
C VAL A 680 -71.64 -86.28 11.75
#